data_AF-A0AA36J4K0-F1
#
_entry.id   AF-A0AA36J4K0-F1
#
_cell.length_a   1.000
_cell.length_b   1.000
_cell.length_c   1.000
_cell.angle_alpha   90.00
_cell.angle_beta   90.00
_cell.angle_gamma   90.00
#
_symmetry.space_group_name_H-M   'P 1'
#
loop_
_entity.id
_entity.type
_entity.pdbx_description
1 polymer ?
#
loop_
_entity_poly.entity_id
_entity_poly.type
_entity_poly.pdbx_seq_one_letter_code
_entity_poly.pdbx_strand_id
1 'polypeptide(L)'
;MVFCLRESVWSRKENREKWQSWVPIKTACFEGFGLIDAQGGFVDNRTLATECGLCPAGRASEELVDLTGRTFRCAQCPPGYYQSNTYSTSCEPCSKGTYSNSYGNVQCQYCDQGFYQEQQAQTSCTKCPASRTTQLLGATSLTSCVCTESHIDDGGVCAVCGEGLSCPLGSTLSLLKSVNGTNAQLPHVLSGYRSVTCGDCPADHYWASNECTRCGAVMWAWILALLMLIGGIFSSYYLLTSSYTAKASVMACTTASLGMMLALFQNLGVLSTVDVRWPGEIANLLAFASIFTFNLDALGFGCLSHGNVYRYTSTALFFLVVVLALPITGALTRLLWIMKKHGLAWEKFKTYSTTGQFLQVSFTTMANVGLMPFMCYKHPTGQESVLKYTEVLCGSGEHLVMKIVGSMVMSLAGVFFSVCCYAAWVAPSLSGRPSIATIRFLVFRFRPDVWWFGVILLGRGPLLSLPAVVATDTPALHLVLMLGILLTSLVLQVWFLPWKSPILNLVDAATVSLMVMLLATSLGLVNTAGDVALLQTCATVASCTMIGILALMLCLSAVALVQRHALGSQQEMWLLNLGRLPDANEVFSNLTDIGESLSEASSSNRAKEMVSRLEKLSVYDVNVVLRAMDVLADDLEMEMSRAFAYSSRISMAIRSCRSGDSAKSSTGR
;
A
#
# COMPACT_ATOMS: atom_id res chain seq x y z
N MET A 1 93.08 -11.66 14.69
CA MET A 1 94.49 -12.11 14.55
C MET A 1 95.17 -11.14 13.59
N VAL A 2 95.84 -10.08 14.04
CA VAL A 2 97.15 -10.05 14.72
C VAL A 2 98.26 -10.60 13.81
N PHE A 3 99.02 -9.63 13.28
CA PHE A 3 100.47 -9.62 13.03
C PHE A 3 101.10 -10.13 11.73
N CYS A 4 102.08 -9.32 11.33
CA CYS A 4 103.29 -9.62 10.56
C CYS A 4 103.16 -9.89 9.07
N LEU A 5 103.31 -8.86 8.25
CA LEU A 5 104.18 -8.91 7.06
C LEU A 5 104.73 -7.51 6.75
N ARG A 6 105.61 -7.02 7.64
CA ARG A 6 106.53 -5.91 7.33
C ARG A 6 107.95 -6.42 7.45
N GLU A 7 108.32 -7.43 6.65
CA GLU A 7 109.72 -7.74 6.38
C GLU A 7 109.93 -8.65 5.15
N SER A 8 110.95 -8.28 4.36
CA SER A 8 111.58 -8.99 3.24
C SER A 8 110.89 -9.00 1.85
N VAL A 9 111.30 -8.03 1.02
CA VAL A 9 111.13 -8.04 -0.45
C VAL A 9 111.88 -9.22 -1.11
N TRP A 10 112.81 -9.85 -0.39
CA TRP A 10 113.63 -10.96 -0.86
C TRP A 10 112.87 -12.31 -0.92
N SER A 11 111.94 -12.57 0.02
CA SER A 11 111.20 -13.84 0.11
C SER A 11 110.14 -14.04 -1.00
N ARG A 12 109.68 -12.96 -1.66
CA ARG A 12 108.66 -13.04 -2.74
C ARG A 12 109.19 -13.46 -4.11
N LYS A 13 110.50 -13.32 -4.38
CA LYS A 13 111.05 -13.60 -5.72
C LYS A 13 111.38 -15.08 -5.95
N GLU A 14 111.69 -15.83 -4.89
CA GLU A 14 112.25 -17.19 -5.01
C GLU A 14 111.21 -18.31 -4.82
N ASN A 15 109.95 -17.97 -4.51
CA ASN A 15 108.86 -18.93 -4.33
C ASN A 15 107.54 -18.44 -4.96
N ARG A 16 107.62 -17.84 -6.16
CA ARG A 16 106.48 -17.24 -6.85
C ARG A 16 105.33 -18.24 -7.09
N GLU A 17 105.66 -19.50 -7.42
CA GLU A 17 104.67 -20.56 -7.65
C GLU A 17 103.96 -21.01 -6.35
N LYS A 18 104.63 -20.98 -5.19
CA LYS A 18 104.04 -21.36 -3.90
C LYS A 18 103.07 -20.33 -3.33
N TRP A 19 103.30 -19.03 -3.59
CA TRP A 19 102.43 -17.96 -3.10
C TRP A 19 101.39 -17.51 -4.12
N GLN A 20 101.57 -17.77 -5.43
CA GLN A 20 100.57 -17.42 -6.45
C GLN A 20 99.21 -18.07 -6.20
N SER A 21 99.17 -19.30 -5.68
CA SER A 21 97.92 -19.96 -5.29
C SER A 21 97.28 -19.36 -4.03
N TRP A 22 97.99 -18.52 -3.26
CA TRP A 22 97.53 -17.84 -2.05
C TRP A 22 97.22 -16.36 -2.28
N VAL A 23 97.49 -15.81 -3.47
CA VAL A 23 97.07 -14.44 -3.84
C VAL A 23 95.59 -14.50 -4.20
N PRO A 24 94.68 -13.89 -3.41
CA PRO A 24 93.26 -13.91 -3.74
C PRO A 24 93.04 -13.23 -5.09
N ILE A 25 92.47 -13.98 -6.04
CA ILE A 25 92.12 -13.44 -7.35
C ILE A 25 91.01 -12.42 -7.11
N LYS A 26 91.26 -11.13 -7.40
CA LYS A 26 90.32 -10.04 -7.14
C LYS A 26 88.96 -10.19 -7.84
N THR A 27 88.88 -11.08 -8.84
CA THR A 27 87.68 -11.40 -9.61
C THR A 27 87.10 -12.80 -9.29
N ALA A 28 87.56 -13.44 -8.21
CA ALA A 28 86.92 -14.63 -7.65
C ALA A 28 85.91 -14.17 -6.58
N CYS A 29 84.70 -13.84 -7.02
CA CYS A 29 83.65 -13.36 -6.13
C CYS A 29 83.07 -14.52 -5.31
N PHE A 30 82.43 -14.20 -4.20
CA PHE A 30 81.71 -15.15 -3.35
C PHE A 30 80.20 -14.92 -3.48
N GLU A 31 79.40 -15.87 -2.99
CA GLU A 31 77.96 -15.74 -2.89
C GLU A 31 77.55 -14.37 -2.30
N GLY A 32 76.59 -13.72 -2.97
CA GLY A 32 76.08 -12.38 -2.64
C GLY A 32 76.93 -11.21 -3.19
N PHE A 33 78.11 -11.48 -3.74
CA PHE A 33 78.92 -10.53 -4.51
C PHE A 33 78.89 -10.88 -6.01
N GLY A 34 79.22 -9.91 -6.86
CA GLY A 34 79.41 -10.11 -8.28
C GLY A 34 80.47 -9.21 -8.89
N LEU A 35 80.86 -9.53 -10.11
CA LEU A 35 81.89 -8.84 -10.89
C LEU A 35 81.54 -7.37 -11.16
N ILE A 36 82.47 -6.45 -10.86
CA ILE A 36 82.36 -5.03 -11.19
C ILE A 36 83.60 -4.51 -11.96
N ASP A 37 83.37 -3.54 -12.85
CA ASP A 37 84.40 -2.84 -13.62
C ASP A 37 85.12 -1.76 -12.78
N ALA A 38 86.09 -1.08 -13.39
CA ALA A 38 86.92 -0.06 -12.73
C ALA A 38 86.13 1.20 -12.32
N GLN A 39 84.92 1.37 -12.86
CA GLN A 39 84.00 2.47 -12.61
C GLN A 39 82.89 2.06 -11.60
N GLY A 40 82.90 0.81 -11.12
CA GLY A 40 81.91 0.27 -10.17
C GLY A 40 80.62 -0.26 -10.82
N GLY A 41 80.58 -0.41 -12.15
CA GLY A 41 79.46 -1.01 -12.89
C GLY A 41 79.50 -2.53 -12.89
N PHE A 42 78.34 -3.19 -12.73
CA PHE A 42 78.26 -4.66 -12.78
C PHE A 42 78.41 -5.19 -14.21
N VAL A 43 79.30 -6.17 -14.39
CA VAL A 43 79.63 -6.77 -15.69
C VAL A 43 79.34 -8.27 -15.71
N ASP A 44 78.94 -8.79 -16.88
CA ASP A 44 78.57 -10.21 -17.03
C ASP A 44 79.74 -11.14 -17.33
N ASN A 45 80.93 -10.59 -17.58
CA ASN A 45 82.13 -11.34 -17.99
C ASN A 45 83.36 -10.97 -17.14
N ARG A 46 84.08 -11.99 -16.67
CA ARG A 46 85.24 -11.86 -15.77
C ARG A 46 86.40 -11.07 -16.37
N THR A 47 86.54 -11.05 -17.70
CA THR A 47 87.62 -10.30 -18.38
C THR A 47 87.46 -8.78 -18.26
N LEU A 48 86.24 -8.30 -17.99
CA LEU A 48 85.92 -6.89 -17.84
C LEU A 48 85.90 -6.44 -16.37
N ALA A 49 86.07 -7.39 -15.44
CA ALA A 49 85.96 -7.15 -14.01
C ALA A 49 87.32 -6.80 -13.40
N THR A 50 87.35 -5.78 -12.55
CA THR A 50 88.54 -5.40 -11.78
C THR A 50 88.46 -5.83 -10.31
N GLU A 51 87.25 -5.96 -9.77
CA GLU A 51 86.99 -6.35 -8.38
C GLU A 51 85.56 -6.92 -8.22
N CYS A 52 85.16 -7.23 -6.98
CA CYS A 52 83.84 -7.76 -6.64
C CYS A 52 83.06 -6.75 -5.79
N GLY A 53 81.79 -6.51 -6.16
CA GLY A 53 80.84 -5.65 -5.43
C GLY A 53 79.63 -6.42 -4.90
N LEU A 54 78.95 -5.89 -3.88
CA LEU A 54 77.72 -6.51 -3.34
C LEU A 54 76.60 -6.42 -4.37
N CYS A 55 75.87 -7.51 -4.62
CA CYS A 55 74.71 -7.45 -5.51
C CYS A 55 73.64 -6.53 -4.90
N PRO A 56 73.22 -5.47 -5.61
CA PRO A 56 72.17 -4.57 -5.15
C PRO A 56 70.81 -5.25 -5.27
N ALA A 57 69.81 -4.68 -4.60
CA ALA A 57 68.42 -5.11 -4.75
C ALA A 57 68.00 -5.12 -6.24
N GLY A 58 67.15 -6.09 -6.61
CA GLY A 58 66.80 -6.39 -8.00
C GLY A 58 67.82 -7.28 -8.72
N ARG A 59 68.97 -7.59 -8.12
CA ARG A 59 69.96 -8.53 -8.66
C ARG A 59 70.32 -9.62 -7.66
N ALA A 60 70.56 -10.83 -8.15
CA ALA A 60 71.05 -11.96 -7.36
C ALA A 60 72.41 -12.42 -7.88
N SER A 61 73.22 -12.93 -6.95
CA SER A 61 74.51 -13.55 -7.24
C SER A 61 74.29 -14.89 -7.94
N GLU A 62 74.59 -14.94 -9.23
CA GLU A 62 74.49 -16.13 -10.09
C GLU A 62 75.88 -16.71 -10.33
N GLU A 63 76.03 -18.04 -10.22
CA GLU A 63 77.29 -18.73 -10.48
C GLU A 63 77.68 -18.64 -11.96
N LEU A 64 78.90 -18.17 -12.22
CA LEU A 64 79.53 -18.10 -13.54
C LEU A 64 80.77 -19.01 -13.54
N VAL A 65 80.75 -20.04 -14.39
CA VAL A 65 81.90 -20.93 -14.59
C VAL A 65 82.61 -20.56 -15.89
N ASP A 66 83.88 -20.16 -15.77
CA ASP A 66 84.74 -19.87 -16.91
C ASP A 66 85.99 -20.76 -16.94
N LEU A 67 86.85 -20.56 -17.94
CA LEU A 67 88.11 -21.31 -18.11
C LEU A 67 89.09 -21.15 -16.92
N THR A 68 88.86 -20.15 -16.05
CA THR A 68 89.70 -19.83 -14.88
C THR A 68 89.07 -20.24 -13.55
N GLY A 69 87.90 -20.89 -13.57
CA GLY A 69 87.23 -21.46 -12.40
C GLY A 69 85.84 -20.86 -12.15
N ARG A 70 85.31 -21.12 -10.95
CA ARG A 70 83.99 -20.62 -10.52
C ARG A 70 84.12 -19.19 -9.97
N THR A 71 83.24 -18.31 -10.39
CA THR A 71 83.06 -16.95 -9.84
C THR A 71 81.56 -16.62 -9.83
N PHE A 72 81.17 -15.44 -9.34
CA PHE A 72 79.78 -15.02 -9.29
C PHE A 72 79.57 -13.68 -9.98
N ARG A 73 78.42 -13.49 -10.62
CA ARG A 73 78.00 -12.23 -11.23
C ARG A 73 76.64 -11.80 -10.69
N CYS A 74 76.34 -10.50 -10.72
CA CYS A 74 75.03 -10.01 -10.28
C CYS A 74 74.05 -9.97 -11.46
N ALA A 75 73.27 -11.03 -11.61
CA ALA A 75 72.23 -11.15 -12.63
C ALA A 75 70.95 -10.43 -12.21
N GLN A 76 70.28 -9.75 -13.14
CA GLN A 76 68.98 -9.15 -12.87
C GLN A 76 67.92 -10.22 -12.63
N CYS A 77 67.04 -10.00 -11.65
CA CYS A 77 65.93 -10.91 -11.44
C CYS A 77 65.03 -10.95 -12.68
N PRO A 78 64.72 -12.15 -13.22
CA PRO A 78 63.86 -12.27 -14.39
C PRO A 78 62.42 -11.89 -14.05
N PRO A 79 61.58 -11.54 -15.05
CA PRO A 79 60.15 -11.35 -14.85
C PRO A 79 59.52 -12.52 -14.09
N GLY A 80 58.58 -12.22 -13.20
CA GLY A 80 58.00 -13.15 -12.24
C GLY A 80 58.79 -13.27 -10.93
N TYR A 81 60.01 -12.74 -10.86
CA TYR A 81 60.85 -12.78 -9.67
C TYR A 81 61.25 -11.37 -9.23
N TYR A 82 61.61 -11.25 -7.95
CA TYR A 82 62.06 -10.00 -7.34
C TYR A 82 63.15 -10.26 -6.30
N GLN A 83 63.86 -9.20 -5.90
CA GLN A 83 64.77 -9.27 -4.77
C GLN A 83 64.86 -7.92 -4.07
N SER A 84 64.40 -7.85 -2.81
CA SER A 84 64.42 -6.60 -2.03
C SER A 84 65.73 -6.37 -1.29
N ASN A 85 66.46 -7.45 -0.97
CA ASN A 85 67.65 -7.38 -0.13
C ASN A 85 68.92 -7.28 -0.99
N THR A 86 69.87 -6.46 -0.52
CA THR A 86 71.25 -6.51 -1.00
C THR A 86 71.91 -7.81 -0.54
N TYR A 87 72.96 -8.27 -1.25
CA TYR A 87 73.72 -9.49 -0.91
C TYR A 87 72.94 -10.80 -1.10
N SER A 88 71.94 -10.83 -1.99
CA SER A 88 71.17 -12.05 -2.23
C SER A 88 71.82 -13.02 -3.21
N THR A 89 71.62 -14.32 -2.98
CA THR A 89 72.10 -15.43 -3.81
C THR A 89 71.03 -15.99 -4.75
N SER A 90 69.77 -15.59 -4.59
CA SER A 90 68.68 -16.03 -5.47
C SER A 90 67.57 -14.98 -5.56
N CYS A 91 66.81 -14.99 -6.65
CA CYS A 91 65.62 -14.15 -6.77
C CYS A 91 64.40 -14.90 -6.22
N GLU A 92 63.56 -14.20 -5.46
CA GLU A 92 62.34 -14.77 -4.89
C GLU A 92 61.19 -14.71 -5.91
N PRO A 93 60.36 -15.75 -6.02
CA PRO A 93 59.19 -15.70 -6.90
C PRO A 93 58.14 -14.74 -6.35
N CYS A 94 57.47 -14.01 -7.24
CA CYS A 94 56.30 -13.23 -6.86
C CYS A 94 55.21 -14.14 -6.30
N SER A 95 54.69 -13.78 -5.12
CA SER A 95 53.63 -14.51 -4.44
C SER A 95 52.30 -14.34 -5.18
N LYS A 96 51.33 -15.21 -4.88
CA LYS A 96 49.97 -15.13 -5.45
C LYS A 96 49.38 -13.73 -5.21
N GLY A 97 48.62 -13.23 -6.17
CA GLY A 97 48.10 -11.85 -6.15
C GLY A 97 49.13 -10.78 -6.51
N THR A 98 50.36 -11.15 -6.86
CA THR A 98 51.38 -10.20 -7.31
C THR A 98 52.05 -10.67 -8.60
N TYR A 99 52.66 -9.73 -9.33
CA TYR A 99 53.35 -9.99 -10.59
C TYR A 99 54.59 -9.11 -10.76
N SER A 100 55.46 -9.51 -11.69
CA SER A 100 56.66 -8.76 -12.07
C SER A 100 56.88 -8.90 -13.58
N ASN A 101 56.71 -7.83 -14.34
CA ASN A 101 56.79 -7.85 -15.81
C ASN A 101 58.14 -7.38 -16.38
N SER A 102 59.03 -6.84 -15.54
CA SER A 102 60.32 -6.27 -15.93
C SER A 102 61.49 -6.97 -15.24
N TYR A 103 62.65 -6.93 -15.89
CA TYR A 103 63.90 -7.40 -15.29
C TYR A 103 64.35 -6.47 -14.17
N GLY A 104 64.98 -7.04 -13.14
CA GLY A 104 65.61 -6.27 -12.07
C GLY A 104 64.65 -5.74 -11.02
N ASN A 105 63.45 -6.32 -10.88
CA ASN A 105 62.44 -5.83 -9.94
C ASN A 105 62.86 -6.02 -8.48
N VAL A 106 62.72 -4.95 -7.70
CA VAL A 106 63.03 -4.91 -6.27
C VAL A 106 61.84 -5.38 -5.43
N GLN A 107 60.63 -5.30 -5.98
CA GLN A 107 59.38 -5.70 -5.35
C GLN A 107 58.36 -6.14 -6.40
N CYS A 108 57.51 -7.11 -6.07
CA CYS A 108 56.37 -7.48 -6.92
C CYS A 108 55.23 -6.47 -6.82
N GLN A 109 54.56 -6.23 -7.94
CA GLN A 109 53.40 -5.35 -8.03
C GLN A 109 52.13 -6.13 -7.72
N TYR A 110 51.20 -5.53 -6.96
CA TYR A 110 49.90 -6.15 -6.70
C TYR A 110 49.05 -6.17 -7.97
N CYS A 111 48.23 -7.21 -8.12
CA CYS A 111 47.18 -7.20 -9.13
C CYS A 111 46.19 -6.05 -8.86
N ASP A 112 45.92 -5.26 -9.88
CA ASP A 112 44.94 -4.18 -9.82
C ASP A 112 43.52 -4.71 -9.56
N GLN A 113 42.63 -3.80 -9.16
CA GLN A 113 41.23 -4.14 -8.95
C GLN A 113 40.61 -4.68 -10.24
N GLY A 114 39.89 -5.80 -10.13
CA GLY A 114 39.33 -6.52 -11.29
C GLY A 114 40.29 -7.54 -11.91
N PHE A 115 41.47 -7.74 -11.32
CA PHE A 115 42.43 -8.77 -11.71
C PHE A 115 42.83 -9.64 -10.51
N TYR A 116 43.17 -10.90 -10.79
CA TYR A 116 43.62 -11.86 -9.80
C TYR A 116 44.80 -12.68 -10.33
N GLN A 117 45.58 -13.28 -9.43
CA GLN A 117 46.66 -14.18 -9.80
C GLN A 117 46.78 -15.33 -8.80
N GLU A 118 46.55 -16.55 -9.27
CA GLU A 118 46.48 -17.76 -8.45
C GLU A 118 47.80 -18.55 -8.40
N GLN A 119 48.73 -18.26 -9.31
CA GLN A 119 50.03 -18.91 -9.43
C GLN A 119 51.16 -17.99 -8.98
N GLN A 120 52.26 -18.56 -8.51
CA GLN A 120 53.49 -17.82 -8.20
C GLN A 120 54.33 -17.59 -9.47
N ALA A 121 55.30 -16.69 -9.38
CA ALA A 121 56.26 -16.38 -10.45
C ALA A 121 55.64 -15.88 -11.77
N GLN A 122 54.56 -15.09 -11.66
CA GLN A 122 53.79 -14.64 -12.82
C GLN A 122 54.20 -13.24 -13.27
N THR A 123 54.09 -13.02 -14.59
CA THR A 123 54.47 -11.76 -15.25
C THR A 123 53.29 -10.83 -15.50
N SER A 124 52.07 -11.29 -15.27
CA SER A 124 50.83 -10.52 -15.40
C SER A 124 49.72 -11.10 -14.53
N CYS A 125 48.62 -10.37 -14.36
CA CYS A 125 47.43 -10.84 -13.64
C CYS A 125 46.29 -11.17 -14.61
N THR A 126 45.45 -12.13 -14.22
CA THR A 126 44.28 -12.58 -14.98
C THR A 126 43.08 -11.67 -14.69
N LYS A 127 42.37 -11.24 -15.73
CA LYS A 127 41.18 -10.38 -15.58
C LYS A 127 39.98 -11.19 -15.07
N CYS A 128 39.18 -10.61 -14.17
CA CYS A 128 37.90 -11.19 -13.77
C CYS A 128 36.93 -11.32 -14.97
N PRO A 129 36.03 -12.33 -14.97
CA PRO A 129 34.98 -12.47 -15.98
C PRO A 129 34.05 -11.25 -16.06
N ALA A 130 33.30 -11.10 -17.16
CA ALA A 130 32.41 -9.97 -17.39
C ALA A 130 31.44 -9.71 -16.22
N SER A 131 31.27 -8.44 -15.87
CA SER A 131 30.46 -7.95 -14.74
C SER A 131 30.92 -8.38 -13.34
N ARG A 132 32.16 -8.90 -13.20
CA ARG A 132 32.80 -9.18 -11.92
C ARG A 132 34.06 -8.34 -11.70
N THR A 133 34.32 -8.00 -10.44
CA THR A 133 35.52 -7.28 -9.99
C THR A 133 36.00 -7.82 -8.64
N THR A 134 37.22 -7.45 -8.23
CA THR A 134 37.77 -7.83 -6.93
C THR A 134 37.49 -6.74 -5.89
N GLN A 135 37.35 -7.13 -4.62
CA GLN A 135 37.13 -6.19 -3.50
C GLN A 135 38.39 -5.40 -3.13
N LEU A 136 39.55 -6.05 -3.25
CA LEU A 136 40.85 -5.51 -2.85
C LEU A 136 41.89 -5.77 -3.94
N LEU A 137 42.96 -4.97 -3.90
CA LEU A 137 44.18 -5.22 -4.67
C LEU A 137 44.81 -6.55 -4.25
N GLY A 138 45.51 -7.18 -5.19
CA GLY A 138 46.27 -8.40 -4.91
C GLY A 138 45.43 -9.67 -4.72
N ALA A 139 44.30 -9.78 -5.42
CA ALA A 139 43.44 -10.95 -5.33
C ALA A 139 44.17 -12.24 -5.78
N THR A 140 44.02 -13.30 -4.98
CA THR A 140 44.78 -14.55 -5.16
C THR A 140 44.00 -15.66 -5.85
N SER A 141 42.69 -15.46 -6.13
CA SER A 141 41.83 -16.52 -6.65
C SER A 141 40.65 -15.98 -7.45
N LEU A 142 40.11 -16.81 -8.35
CA LEU A 142 38.88 -16.50 -9.09
C LEU A 142 37.66 -16.32 -8.17
N THR A 143 37.63 -17.00 -7.02
CA THR A 143 36.55 -16.83 -6.02
C THR A 143 36.51 -15.44 -5.39
N SER A 144 37.58 -14.65 -5.53
CA SER A 144 37.62 -13.25 -5.12
C SER A 144 36.94 -12.29 -6.12
N CYS A 145 36.55 -12.77 -7.31
CA CYS A 145 35.80 -12.01 -8.31
C CYS A 145 34.30 -12.03 -7.97
N VAL A 146 33.79 -10.92 -7.45
CA VAL A 146 32.39 -10.71 -7.06
C VAL A 146 31.69 -9.79 -8.04
N CYS A 147 30.35 -9.77 -8.07
CA CYS A 147 29.62 -8.87 -8.95
C CYS A 147 29.91 -7.40 -8.64
N THR A 148 30.00 -6.57 -9.68
CA THR A 148 30.23 -5.12 -9.55
C THR A 148 29.06 -4.43 -8.84
N GLU A 149 29.28 -3.18 -8.42
CA GLU A 149 28.17 -2.31 -8.00
C GLU A 149 27.08 -2.31 -9.07
N SER A 150 25.80 -2.26 -8.66
CA SER A 150 24.61 -2.39 -9.51
C SER A 150 24.33 -3.79 -10.10
N HIS A 151 25.06 -4.83 -9.71
CA HIS A 151 24.79 -6.21 -10.10
C HIS A 151 24.65 -7.14 -8.88
N ILE A 152 23.83 -8.18 -8.99
CA ILE A 152 23.61 -9.20 -7.94
C ILE A 152 23.96 -10.60 -8.48
N ASP A 153 24.62 -11.41 -7.65
CA ASP A 153 24.89 -12.82 -7.99
C ASP A 153 23.62 -13.67 -7.82
N ASP A 154 23.09 -14.17 -8.94
CA ASP A 154 21.99 -15.13 -9.03
C ASP A 154 22.53 -16.47 -9.55
N GLY A 155 22.88 -17.37 -8.62
CA GLY A 155 23.33 -18.73 -8.95
C GLY A 155 24.64 -18.80 -9.76
N GLY A 156 25.52 -17.80 -9.67
CA GLY A 156 26.79 -17.71 -10.39
C GLY A 156 26.78 -16.71 -11.56
N VAL A 157 25.62 -16.15 -11.91
CA VAL A 157 25.46 -15.14 -12.98
C VAL A 157 25.23 -13.77 -12.36
N CYS A 158 26.00 -12.76 -12.79
CA CYS A 158 25.78 -11.38 -12.35
C CYS A 158 24.63 -10.77 -13.15
N ALA A 159 23.45 -10.73 -12.54
CA ALA A 159 22.26 -10.06 -13.08
C ALA A 159 22.26 -8.58 -12.71
N VAL A 160 21.64 -7.73 -13.54
CA VAL A 160 21.44 -6.32 -13.23
C VAL A 160 20.55 -6.20 -11.99
N CYS A 161 20.94 -5.34 -11.04
CA CYS A 161 20.15 -5.05 -9.86
C CYS A 161 18.80 -4.44 -10.27
N GLY A 162 17.70 -5.03 -9.79
CA GLY A 162 16.35 -4.60 -10.16
C GLY A 162 16.01 -3.18 -9.69
N GLU A 163 15.03 -2.53 -10.34
CA GLU A 163 14.53 -1.21 -9.92
C GLU A 163 14.15 -1.21 -8.43
N GLY A 164 14.74 -0.30 -7.65
CA GLY A 164 14.44 -0.14 -6.23
C GLY A 164 15.35 -0.85 -5.24
N LEU A 165 16.38 -1.54 -5.73
CA LEU A 165 17.45 -2.12 -4.91
C LEU A 165 18.75 -1.34 -5.16
N SER A 166 19.49 -1.04 -4.09
CA SER A 166 20.90 -0.69 -4.15
C SER A 166 21.71 -1.94 -3.80
N CYS A 167 22.39 -2.52 -4.79
CA CYS A 167 23.28 -3.66 -4.63
C CYS A 167 24.72 -3.16 -4.44
N PRO A 168 25.24 -3.13 -3.18
CA PRO A 168 26.66 -2.87 -2.94
C PRO A 168 27.54 -3.96 -3.55
N LEU A 169 28.84 -3.69 -3.66
CA LEU A 169 29.79 -4.57 -4.30
C LEU A 169 29.81 -5.96 -3.65
N GLY A 170 29.59 -7.00 -4.47
CA GLY A 170 29.54 -8.40 -4.03
C GLY A 170 28.24 -8.86 -3.38
N SER A 171 27.12 -8.18 -3.63
CA SER A 171 25.80 -8.68 -3.25
C SER A 171 25.45 -10.01 -3.91
N THR A 172 24.87 -10.93 -3.11
CA THR A 172 24.40 -12.25 -3.58
C THR A 172 22.96 -12.50 -3.14
N LEU A 173 22.16 -13.17 -3.98
CA LEU A 173 20.76 -13.47 -3.69
C LEU A 173 20.61 -14.41 -2.47
N SER A 174 21.63 -15.22 -2.19
CA SER A 174 21.71 -16.09 -1.01
C SER A 174 21.75 -15.34 0.32
N LEU A 175 22.27 -14.10 0.35
CA LEU A 175 22.36 -13.29 1.57
C LEU A 175 21.03 -12.60 1.94
N LEU A 176 20.08 -12.46 0.99
CA LEU A 176 18.74 -11.91 1.26
C LEU A 176 17.89 -12.77 2.22
N LYS A 177 18.24 -14.05 2.42
CA LYS A 177 17.51 -14.97 3.31
C LYS A 177 18.00 -14.95 4.77
N SER A 178 19.01 -14.14 5.11
CA SER A 178 19.57 -14.06 6.47
C SER A 178 19.24 -12.71 7.11
N VAL A 179 18.13 -12.65 7.83
CA VAL A 179 17.56 -11.42 8.43
C VAL A 179 18.37 -10.87 9.63
N ASN A 180 19.53 -11.44 9.96
CA ASN A 180 20.26 -11.09 11.20
C ASN A 180 21.69 -10.55 11.01
N GLY A 181 22.03 -9.97 9.86
CA GLY A 181 23.37 -9.44 9.61
C GLY A 181 23.43 -7.93 9.34
N THR A 182 24.17 -7.17 10.15
CA THR A 182 24.63 -5.80 9.83
C THR A 182 25.76 -5.80 8.79
N ASN A 183 25.66 -6.64 7.76
CA ASN A 183 26.73 -6.81 6.78
C ASN A 183 26.52 -5.85 5.60
N ALA A 184 27.54 -5.06 5.28
CA ALA A 184 27.55 -4.08 4.18
C ALA A 184 27.46 -4.68 2.75
N GLN A 185 27.26 -6.00 2.65
CA GLN A 185 27.18 -6.76 1.40
C GLN A 185 25.74 -7.17 1.03
N LEU A 186 24.76 -6.85 1.88
CA LEU A 186 23.35 -7.10 1.57
C LEU A 186 22.83 -6.04 0.58
N PRO A 187 22.00 -6.44 -0.40
CA PRO A 187 21.25 -5.47 -1.20
C PRO A 187 20.28 -4.72 -0.29
N HIS A 188 20.34 -3.40 -0.32
CA HIS A 188 19.43 -2.53 0.42
C HIS A 188 18.30 -2.05 -0.48
N VAL A 189 17.12 -1.84 0.09
CA VAL A 189 16.02 -1.19 -0.63
C VAL A 189 16.26 0.31 -0.64
N LEU A 190 16.16 0.95 -1.80
CA LEU A 190 16.30 2.41 -1.94
C LEU A 190 15.13 3.13 -1.24
N SER A 191 15.39 4.32 -0.68
CA SER A 191 14.34 5.14 -0.09
C SER A 191 13.24 5.42 -1.11
N GLY A 192 11.99 5.13 -0.74
CA GLY A 192 10.82 5.27 -1.63
C GLY A 192 10.48 4.04 -2.49
N TYR A 193 11.21 2.94 -2.39
CA TYR A 193 10.85 1.68 -3.06
C TYR A 193 10.25 0.67 -2.07
N ARG A 194 9.14 0.06 -2.45
CA ARG A 194 8.54 -1.08 -1.75
C ARG A 194 9.02 -2.35 -2.43
N SER A 195 9.66 -3.26 -1.70
CA SER A 195 9.91 -4.60 -2.20
C SER A 195 8.98 -5.59 -1.51
N VAL A 196 8.54 -6.55 -2.31
CA VAL A 196 7.74 -7.71 -1.93
C VAL A 196 8.40 -8.53 -0.81
N THR A 197 9.71 -8.38 -0.58
CA THR A 197 10.53 -9.20 0.34
C THR A 197 10.97 -8.52 1.63
N CYS A 198 10.76 -7.22 1.83
CA CYS A 198 11.07 -6.52 3.08
C CYS A 198 9.88 -5.65 3.51
N GLY A 199 8.94 -6.28 4.23
CA GLY A 199 7.67 -5.67 4.63
C GLY A 199 7.65 -5.07 6.04
N ASP A 200 8.56 -5.46 6.93
CA ASP A 200 8.56 -5.00 8.32
C ASP A 200 9.70 -4.01 8.63
N CYS A 201 9.34 -2.97 9.38
CA CYS A 201 10.32 -2.06 9.95
C CYS A 201 11.09 -2.75 11.10
N PRO A 202 12.31 -2.29 11.44
CA PRO A 202 13.03 -2.75 12.62
C PRO A 202 12.18 -2.61 13.91
N ALA A 203 12.54 -3.34 14.97
CA ALA A 203 11.88 -3.20 16.27
C ALA A 203 11.79 -1.71 16.69
N ASP A 204 10.67 -1.34 17.31
CA ASP A 204 10.33 0.04 17.70
C ASP A 204 10.19 1.04 16.54
N HIS A 205 9.91 0.57 15.31
CA HIS A 205 9.58 1.41 14.16
C HIS A 205 8.29 0.94 13.46
N TYR A 206 7.62 1.86 12.77
CA TYR A 206 6.45 1.59 11.94
C TYR A 206 6.50 2.38 10.63
N TRP A 207 5.76 1.89 9.64
CA TRP A 207 5.69 2.52 8.32
C TRP A 207 4.82 3.78 8.34
N ALA A 208 5.39 4.91 7.94
CA ALA A 208 4.67 6.14 7.65
C ALA A 208 4.97 6.60 6.23
N SER A 209 3.97 6.56 5.35
CA SER A 209 4.09 6.83 3.91
C SER A 209 5.10 5.90 3.23
N ASN A 210 6.38 6.26 3.21
CA ASN A 210 7.48 5.53 2.57
C ASN A 210 8.74 5.41 3.45
N GLU A 211 8.67 5.75 4.74
CA GLU A 211 9.80 5.67 5.68
C GLU A 211 9.43 4.91 6.96
N CYS A 212 10.39 4.18 7.52
CA CYS A 212 10.27 3.55 8.83
C CYS A 212 10.55 4.59 9.92
N THR A 213 9.50 5.00 10.62
CA THR A 213 9.57 6.02 11.69
C THR A 213 9.55 5.37 13.07
N ARG A 214 10.21 5.98 14.07
CA ARG A 214 10.27 5.43 15.44
C ARG A 214 8.92 5.48 16.15
N CYS A 215 8.64 4.46 16.95
CA CYS A 215 7.51 4.38 17.89
C CYS A 215 7.68 5.43 19.01
N GLY A 216 7.31 6.68 18.73
CA GLY A 216 7.35 7.80 19.68
C GLY A 216 6.04 7.95 20.48
N ALA A 217 5.49 9.17 20.53
CA ALA A 217 4.25 9.51 21.26
C ALA A 217 2.95 8.93 20.65
N VAL A 218 3.06 7.91 19.80
CA VAL A 218 1.95 7.29 19.04
C VAL A 218 0.87 6.72 19.97
N MET A 219 1.25 6.25 21.18
CA MET A 219 0.28 5.73 22.15
C MET A 219 -0.78 6.77 22.57
N TRP A 220 -0.40 8.04 22.78
CA TRP A 220 -1.35 9.08 23.19
C TRP A 220 -2.36 9.41 22.08
N ALA A 221 -1.92 9.33 20.82
CA ALA A 221 -2.80 9.53 19.68
C ALA A 221 -3.91 8.46 19.60
N TRP A 222 -3.59 7.19 19.91
CA TRP A 222 -4.58 6.11 19.94
C TRP A 222 -5.58 6.24 21.09
N ILE A 223 -5.14 6.71 22.26
CA ILE A 223 -6.06 7.01 23.37
C ILE A 223 -7.03 8.12 22.96
N LEU A 224 -6.53 9.20 22.36
CA LEU A 224 -7.37 10.28 21.85
C LEU A 224 -8.34 9.80 20.76
N ALA A 225 -7.87 8.96 19.82
CA ALA A 225 -8.71 8.38 18.77
C ALA A 225 -9.84 7.52 19.36
N LEU A 226 -9.56 6.71 20.37
CA LEU A 226 -10.56 5.90 21.07
C LEU A 226 -11.58 6.79 21.81
N LEU A 227 -11.11 7.84 22.49
CA LEU A 227 -12.00 8.81 23.15
C LEU A 227 -12.88 9.56 22.16
N MET A 228 -12.33 9.96 21.00
CA MET A 228 -13.10 10.59 19.92
C MET A 228 -14.13 9.63 19.32
N LEU A 229 -13.79 8.35 19.13
CA LEU A 229 -14.72 7.34 18.66
C LEU A 229 -15.89 7.16 19.64
N ILE A 230 -15.58 7.00 20.94
CA ILE A 230 -16.60 6.86 21.99
C ILE A 230 -17.46 8.14 22.03
N GLY A 231 -16.85 9.32 22.05
CA GLY A 231 -17.55 10.60 22.03
C GLY A 231 -18.45 10.75 20.80
N GLY A 232 -17.98 10.33 19.63
CA GLY A 232 -18.74 10.32 18.37
C GLY A 232 -19.95 9.40 18.42
N ILE A 233 -19.82 8.21 19.00
CA ILE A 233 -20.94 7.26 19.20
C ILE A 233 -22.01 7.86 20.13
N PHE A 234 -21.60 8.41 21.28
CA PHE A 234 -22.53 9.02 22.24
C PHE A 234 -23.20 10.28 21.66
N SER A 235 -22.43 11.11 20.96
CA SER A 235 -22.94 12.26 20.21
C SER A 235 -23.96 11.82 19.15
N SER A 236 -23.65 10.77 18.39
CA SER A 236 -24.58 10.19 17.41
C SER A 236 -25.88 9.73 18.05
N TYR A 237 -25.81 9.06 19.20
CA TYR A 237 -26.98 8.59 19.92
C TYR A 237 -27.91 9.75 20.33
N TYR A 238 -27.37 10.80 20.99
CA TYR A 238 -28.18 11.88 21.55
C TYR A 238 -28.54 12.99 20.54
N LEU A 239 -27.65 13.34 19.61
CA LEU A 239 -27.84 14.47 18.70
C LEU A 239 -28.46 14.07 17.36
N LEU A 240 -28.14 12.88 16.85
CA LEU A 240 -28.50 12.46 15.48
C LEU A 240 -29.76 11.59 15.42
N THR A 241 -30.20 11.06 16.57
CA THR A 241 -31.41 10.23 16.70
C THR A 241 -32.62 11.05 17.16
N SER A 242 -32.98 12.10 16.40
CA SER A 242 -34.19 12.90 16.63
C SER A 242 -35.47 12.20 16.12
N SER A 243 -36.65 12.73 16.45
CA SER A 243 -37.96 12.22 16.01
C SER A 243 -38.06 12.06 14.49
N TYR A 244 -38.96 11.19 14.03
CA TYR A 244 -39.19 10.96 12.59
C TYR A 244 -39.91 12.18 11.98
N THR A 245 -39.31 12.79 10.96
CA THR A 245 -39.92 13.88 10.17
C THR A 245 -39.86 13.53 8.69
N ALA A 246 -40.94 13.77 7.94
CA ALA A 246 -40.95 13.57 6.48
C ALA A 246 -40.03 14.57 5.77
N LYS A 247 -39.98 15.81 6.28
CA LYS A 247 -39.11 16.88 5.80
C LYS A 247 -37.63 16.52 6.01
N ALA A 248 -36.82 16.79 4.98
CA ALA A 248 -35.37 16.74 5.06
C ALA A 248 -34.89 17.86 6.01
N SER A 249 -34.62 17.50 7.26
CA SER A 249 -34.04 18.45 8.21
C SER A 249 -32.57 18.72 7.86
N VAL A 250 -32.07 19.90 8.21
CA VAL A 250 -30.65 20.23 8.07
C VAL A 250 -29.78 19.16 8.72
N MET A 251 -30.16 18.64 9.89
CA MET A 251 -29.48 17.53 10.57
C MET A 251 -29.49 16.21 9.77
N ALA A 252 -30.56 15.91 9.04
CA ALA A 252 -30.62 14.74 8.18
C ALA A 252 -29.70 14.90 6.95
N CYS A 253 -29.63 16.11 6.39
CA CYS A 253 -28.73 16.41 5.27
C CYS A 253 -27.25 16.42 5.69
N THR A 254 -26.92 16.98 6.85
CA THR A 254 -25.54 16.98 7.37
C THR A 254 -25.07 15.56 7.70
N THR A 255 -25.90 14.73 8.32
CA THR A 255 -25.57 13.32 8.58
C THR A 255 -25.40 12.51 7.30
N ALA A 256 -26.25 12.73 6.29
CA ALA A 256 -26.08 12.12 4.99
C ALA A 256 -24.76 12.55 4.31
N SER A 257 -24.43 13.84 4.33
CA SER A 257 -23.20 14.38 3.75
C SER A 257 -21.93 13.84 4.44
N LEU A 258 -21.89 13.81 5.77
CA LEU A 258 -20.79 13.19 6.52
C LEU A 258 -20.65 11.69 6.19
N GLY A 259 -21.77 10.98 6.03
CA GLY A 259 -21.78 9.58 5.60
C GLY A 259 -21.25 9.38 4.18
N MET A 260 -21.60 10.26 3.23
CA MET A 260 -21.07 10.24 1.85
C MET A 260 -19.57 10.53 1.82
N MET A 261 -19.11 11.51 2.60
CA MET A 261 -17.68 11.84 2.74
C MET A 261 -16.89 10.63 3.25
N LEU A 262 -17.39 9.96 4.29
CA LEU A 262 -16.75 8.76 4.83
C LEU A 262 -16.75 7.61 3.82
N ALA A 263 -17.86 7.38 3.11
CA ALA A 263 -17.93 6.37 2.06
C ALA A 263 -16.95 6.68 0.90
N LEU A 264 -16.74 7.95 0.57
CA LEU A 264 -15.78 8.37 -0.44
C LEU A 264 -14.34 8.05 -0.02
N PHE A 265 -13.97 8.40 1.21
CA PHE A 265 -12.65 8.03 1.76
C PHE A 265 -12.48 6.51 1.85
N GLN A 266 -13.50 5.76 2.24
CA GLN A 266 -13.44 4.30 2.23
C GLN A 266 -13.20 3.76 0.81
N ASN A 267 -13.93 4.26 -0.19
CA ASN A 267 -13.75 3.84 -1.58
C ASN A 267 -12.34 4.19 -2.11
N LEU A 268 -11.82 5.38 -1.80
CA LEU A 268 -10.43 5.76 -2.11
C LEU A 268 -9.43 4.86 -1.37
N GLY A 269 -9.68 4.51 -0.11
CA GLY A 269 -8.83 3.61 0.65
C GLY A 269 -8.79 2.20 0.03
N VAL A 270 -9.91 1.71 -0.51
CA VAL A 270 -9.94 0.44 -1.26
C VAL A 270 -9.07 0.52 -2.52
N LEU A 271 -9.04 1.66 -3.22
CA LEU A 271 -8.15 1.85 -4.39
C LEU A 271 -6.65 1.74 -4.06
N SER A 272 -6.26 2.02 -2.81
CA SER A 272 -4.87 1.84 -2.36
C SER A 272 -4.42 0.36 -2.36
N THR A 273 -5.36 -0.59 -2.49
CA THR A 273 -5.03 -2.02 -2.61
C THR A 273 -4.57 -2.42 -4.01
N VAL A 274 -4.81 -1.60 -5.03
CA VAL A 274 -4.37 -1.87 -6.40
C VAL A 274 -2.90 -1.47 -6.54
N ASP A 275 -2.10 -2.37 -7.10
CA ASP A 275 -0.70 -2.10 -7.42
C ASP A 275 -0.57 -1.22 -8.68
N VAL A 276 -0.70 0.10 -8.49
CA VAL A 276 -0.49 1.12 -9.52
C VAL A 276 0.54 2.13 -9.00
N ARG A 277 1.46 2.55 -9.87
CA ARG A 277 2.40 3.65 -9.57
C ARG A 277 1.65 4.99 -9.57
N TRP A 278 1.10 5.36 -8.42
CA TRP A 278 0.37 6.61 -8.26
C TRP A 278 1.31 7.83 -8.24
N PRO A 279 0.96 8.94 -8.91
CA PRO A 279 1.65 10.23 -8.74
C PRO A 279 1.62 10.69 -7.28
N GLY A 280 2.64 11.41 -6.82
CA GLY A 280 2.85 11.74 -5.40
C GLY A 280 1.63 12.33 -4.69
N GLU A 281 0.94 13.32 -5.29
CA GLU A 281 -0.25 13.93 -4.69
C GLU A 281 -1.42 12.94 -4.50
N ILE A 282 -1.61 12.05 -5.46
CA ILE A 282 -2.68 11.04 -5.42
C ILE A 282 -2.31 9.95 -4.41
N ALA A 283 -1.04 9.56 -4.35
CA ALA A 283 -0.55 8.60 -3.36
C ALA A 283 -0.80 9.10 -1.92
N ASN A 284 -0.57 10.39 -1.65
CA ASN A 284 -0.84 10.99 -0.34
C ASN A 284 -2.35 10.95 0.01
N LEU A 285 -3.22 11.27 -0.96
CA LEU A 285 -4.67 11.18 -0.77
C LEU A 285 -5.13 9.75 -0.48
N LEU A 286 -4.62 8.77 -1.24
CA LEU A 286 -4.95 7.36 -1.06
C LEU A 286 -4.42 6.81 0.27
N ALA A 287 -3.22 7.23 0.68
CA ALA A 287 -2.65 6.87 1.98
C ALA A 287 -3.52 7.38 3.13
N PHE A 288 -3.94 8.64 3.09
CA PHE A 288 -4.89 9.21 4.06
C PHE A 288 -6.24 8.48 4.04
N ALA A 289 -6.77 8.20 2.85
CA ALA A 289 -8.03 7.50 2.67
C ALA A 289 -8.00 6.06 3.20
N SER A 290 -6.84 5.38 3.11
CA SER A 290 -6.67 4.00 3.59
C SER A 290 -6.92 3.84 5.10
N ILE A 291 -6.73 4.91 5.90
CA ILE A 291 -7.03 4.94 7.33
C ILE A 291 -8.52 4.61 7.58
N PHE A 292 -9.41 5.14 6.74
CA PHE A 292 -10.84 4.91 6.83
C PHE A 292 -11.24 3.48 6.45
N THR A 293 -10.35 2.72 5.82
CA THR A 293 -10.51 1.27 5.58
C THR A 293 -9.88 0.41 6.67
N PHE A 294 -9.51 1.00 7.80
CA PHE A 294 -8.84 0.35 8.94
C PHE A 294 -7.44 -0.19 8.58
N ASN A 295 -6.75 0.48 7.65
CA ASN A 295 -5.31 0.29 7.49
C ASN A 295 -4.56 1.11 8.54
N LEU A 296 -4.54 0.61 9.78
CA LEU A 296 -4.02 1.32 10.96
C LEU A 296 -2.49 1.33 11.05
N ASP A 297 -1.79 0.60 10.18
CA ASP A 297 -0.33 0.51 10.19
C ASP A 297 0.32 1.87 9.90
N ALA A 298 -0.32 2.70 9.05
CA ALA A 298 0.09 4.08 8.76
C ALA A 298 0.03 5.02 9.98
N LEU A 299 -0.72 4.65 11.02
CA LEU A 299 -0.84 5.39 12.28
C LEU A 299 0.00 4.77 13.42
N GLY A 300 0.90 3.84 13.08
CA GLY A 300 1.79 3.19 14.05
C GLY A 300 1.10 2.19 14.97
N PHE A 301 -0.01 1.58 14.52
CA PHE A 301 -0.62 0.47 15.25
C PHE A 301 0.33 -0.72 15.44
N GLY A 302 1.31 -0.87 14.53
CA GLY A 302 2.37 -1.86 14.65
C GLY A 302 3.24 -1.74 15.90
N CYS A 303 3.24 -0.58 16.57
CA CYS A 303 3.91 -0.37 17.86
C CYS A 303 3.12 -0.93 19.07
N LEU A 304 1.80 -1.11 18.93
CA LEU A 304 0.92 -1.62 20.00
C LEU A 304 0.79 -3.14 19.97
N SER A 305 0.76 -3.72 18.77
CA SER A 305 0.57 -5.16 18.57
C SER A 305 1.77 -5.73 17.81
N HIS A 306 2.52 -6.60 18.49
CA HIS A 306 3.68 -7.29 17.91
C HIS A 306 3.23 -8.56 17.20
N GLY A 307 3.66 -8.74 15.96
CA GLY A 307 3.33 -9.90 15.11
C GLY A 307 2.15 -9.66 14.16
N ASN A 308 2.32 -10.12 12.92
CA ASN A 308 1.39 -9.87 11.81
C ASN A 308 -0.01 -10.44 12.04
N VAL A 309 -0.09 -11.64 12.64
CA VAL A 309 -1.36 -12.27 13.03
C VAL A 309 -2.07 -11.49 14.14
N TYR A 310 -1.35 -11.04 15.17
CA TYR A 310 -1.95 -10.26 16.27
C TYR A 310 -2.46 -8.90 15.78
N ARG A 311 -1.71 -8.21 14.91
CA ARG A 311 -2.15 -6.95 14.29
C ARG A 311 -3.45 -7.11 13.52
N TYR A 312 -3.53 -8.15 12.68
CA TYR A 312 -4.74 -8.46 11.91
C TYR A 312 -5.92 -8.82 12.83
N THR A 313 -5.70 -9.75 13.76
CA THR A 313 -6.77 -10.25 14.65
C THR A 313 -7.30 -9.14 15.56
N SER A 314 -6.48 -8.25 16.10
CA SER A 314 -6.94 -7.10 16.87
C SER A 314 -7.81 -6.15 16.04
N THR A 315 -7.44 -5.91 14.78
CA THR A 315 -8.23 -5.09 13.85
C THR A 315 -9.56 -5.75 13.52
N ALA A 316 -9.58 -7.07 13.32
CA ALA A 316 -10.80 -7.84 13.04
C ALA A 316 -11.75 -7.91 14.26
N LEU A 317 -11.21 -8.11 15.47
CA LEU A 317 -11.97 -8.21 16.72
C LEU A 317 -12.64 -6.88 17.11
N PHE A 318 -12.10 -5.74 16.68
CA PHE A 318 -12.67 -4.42 16.94
C PHE A 318 -14.16 -4.34 16.57
N PHE A 319 -14.54 -4.89 15.41
CA PHE A 319 -15.94 -4.89 14.96
C PHE A 319 -16.85 -5.68 15.92
N LEU A 320 -16.41 -6.85 16.38
CA LEU A 320 -17.16 -7.66 17.35
C LEU A 320 -17.31 -6.95 18.70
N VAL A 321 -16.25 -6.31 19.18
CA VAL A 321 -16.27 -5.54 20.43
C VAL A 321 -17.31 -4.43 20.35
N VAL A 322 -17.33 -3.63 19.28
CA VAL A 322 -18.30 -2.52 19.17
C VAL A 322 -19.73 -3.03 19.00
N VAL A 323 -19.95 -4.09 18.21
CA VAL A 323 -21.29 -4.68 18.00
C VAL A 323 -21.90 -5.18 19.30
N LEU A 324 -21.09 -5.73 20.20
CA LEU A 324 -21.55 -6.20 21.52
C LEU A 324 -21.62 -5.05 22.54
N ALA A 325 -20.67 -4.11 22.50
CA ALA A 325 -20.59 -3.02 23.48
C ALA A 325 -21.83 -2.12 23.46
N LEU A 326 -22.37 -1.76 22.29
CA LEU A 326 -23.50 -0.81 22.21
C LEU A 326 -24.83 -1.35 22.80
N PRO A 327 -25.25 -2.58 22.51
CA PRO A 327 -26.40 -3.17 23.20
C PRO A 327 -26.15 -3.36 24.70
N ILE A 328 -24.92 -3.73 25.10
CA ILE A 328 -24.55 -3.90 26.52
C ILE A 328 -24.63 -2.57 27.26
N THR A 329 -24.08 -1.48 26.72
CA THR A 329 -24.20 -0.15 27.33
C THR A 329 -25.66 0.30 27.41
N GLY A 330 -26.45 0.02 26.37
CA GLY A 330 -27.90 0.26 26.39
C GLY A 330 -28.66 -0.55 27.45
N ALA A 331 -28.20 -1.76 27.76
CA ALA A 331 -28.77 -2.59 28.83
C ALA A 331 -28.34 -2.08 30.22
N LEU A 332 -27.05 -1.82 30.40
CA LEU A 332 -26.47 -1.34 31.67
C LEU A 332 -27.05 0.01 32.10
N THR A 333 -27.21 0.96 31.18
CA THR A 333 -27.78 2.28 31.48
C THR A 333 -29.22 2.23 31.98
N ARG A 334 -29.95 1.13 31.72
CA ARG A 334 -31.29 0.90 32.29
C ARG A 334 -31.28 0.23 33.65
N LEU A 335 -30.25 -0.58 33.93
CA LEU A 335 -30.08 -1.24 35.22
C LEU A 335 -29.59 -0.25 36.28
N LEU A 336 -28.79 0.74 35.89
CA LEU A 336 -28.25 1.77 36.79
C LEU A 336 -29.31 2.81 37.16
N TRP A 337 -29.77 2.76 38.42
CA TRP A 337 -30.78 3.68 38.95
C TRP A 337 -30.40 5.17 38.81
N ILE A 338 -29.12 5.51 38.99
CA ILE A 338 -28.59 6.88 38.86
C ILE A 338 -28.85 7.44 37.45
N MET A 339 -28.61 6.63 36.41
CA MET A 339 -28.81 7.06 35.01
C MET A 339 -30.28 7.26 34.69
N LYS A 340 -31.15 6.40 35.22
CA LYS A 340 -32.61 6.53 35.10
C LYS A 340 -33.12 7.79 35.77
N LYS A 341 -32.58 8.15 36.94
CA LYS A 341 -32.94 9.38 37.67
C LYS A 341 -32.60 10.66 36.90
N HIS A 342 -31.47 10.68 36.19
CA HIS A 342 -31.02 11.84 35.40
C HIS A 342 -31.57 11.88 33.96
N GLY A 343 -32.47 10.95 33.58
CA GLY A 343 -33.03 10.92 32.21
C GLY A 343 -32.03 10.52 31.12
N LEU A 344 -30.89 9.92 31.48
CA LEU A 344 -29.82 9.52 30.55
C LEU A 344 -29.91 8.03 30.14
N ALA A 345 -31.04 7.37 30.43
CA ALA A 345 -31.23 5.96 30.11
C ALA A 345 -31.47 5.77 28.60
N TRP A 346 -30.76 4.83 27.98
CA TRP A 346 -30.89 4.59 26.54
C TRP A 346 -32.20 3.86 26.18
N GLU A 347 -32.85 4.25 25.08
CA GLU A 347 -34.10 3.66 24.56
C GLU A 347 -33.83 2.48 23.62
N LYS A 348 -34.69 1.46 23.64
CA LYS A 348 -34.47 0.20 22.91
C LYS A 348 -34.29 0.43 21.41
N PHE A 349 -35.24 1.13 20.79
CA PHE A 349 -35.25 1.35 19.36
C PHE A 349 -34.11 2.26 18.90
N LYS A 350 -33.80 3.31 19.67
CA LYS A 350 -32.65 4.21 19.39
C LYS A 350 -31.34 3.46 19.46
N THR A 351 -31.12 2.62 20.49
CA THR A 351 -29.89 1.82 20.62
C THR A 351 -29.69 0.92 19.40
N TYR A 352 -30.71 0.16 18.99
CA TYR A 352 -30.61 -0.69 17.79
C TYR A 352 -30.34 0.10 16.52
N SER A 353 -30.97 1.27 16.35
CA SER A 353 -30.70 2.14 15.20
C SER A 353 -29.26 2.66 15.20
N THR A 354 -28.71 3.04 16.35
CA THR A 354 -27.32 3.51 16.46
C THR A 354 -26.33 2.37 16.21
N THR A 355 -26.60 1.16 16.72
CA THR A 355 -25.79 -0.02 16.39
C THR A 355 -25.83 -0.34 14.90
N GLY A 356 -27.01 -0.27 14.28
CA GLY A 356 -27.18 -0.45 12.83
C GLY A 356 -26.44 0.62 12.01
N GLN A 357 -26.46 1.88 12.45
CA GLN A 357 -25.72 2.97 11.81
C GLN A 357 -24.20 2.74 11.87
N PHE A 358 -23.67 2.30 13.02
CA PHE A 358 -22.25 1.94 13.13
C PHE A 358 -21.89 0.78 12.19
N LEU A 359 -22.68 -0.30 12.20
CA LEU A 359 -22.48 -1.45 11.33
C LEU A 359 -22.58 -1.08 9.84
N GLN A 360 -23.51 -0.19 9.49
CA GLN A 360 -23.66 0.33 8.13
C GLN A 360 -22.43 1.13 7.69
N VAL A 361 -21.89 1.99 8.55
CA VAL A 361 -20.70 2.80 8.28
C VAL A 361 -19.44 1.95 8.18
N SER A 362 -19.30 0.93 9.03
CA SER A 362 -18.16 0.01 9.03
C SER A 362 -18.31 -1.15 8.04
N PHE A 363 -19.41 -1.25 7.30
CA PHE A 363 -19.68 -2.41 6.45
C PHE A 363 -18.64 -2.63 5.36
N THR A 364 -18.27 -1.57 4.63
CA THR A 364 -17.20 -1.62 3.62
C THR A 364 -15.86 -2.02 4.23
N THR A 365 -15.55 -1.51 5.42
CA THR A 365 -14.28 -1.79 6.10
C THR A 365 -14.23 -3.20 6.64
N MET A 366 -15.34 -3.72 7.18
CA MET A 366 -15.51 -5.11 7.56
C MET A 366 -15.29 -6.06 6.38
N ALA A 367 -15.85 -5.74 5.21
CA ALA A 367 -15.63 -6.53 4.01
C ALA A 367 -14.16 -6.50 3.57
N ASN A 368 -13.53 -5.33 3.54
CA ASN A 368 -12.13 -5.21 3.16
C ASN A 368 -11.19 -5.99 4.11
N VAL A 369 -11.37 -5.83 5.43
CA VAL A 369 -10.60 -6.55 6.46
C VAL A 369 -10.89 -8.05 6.42
N GLY A 370 -12.15 -8.44 6.17
CA GLY A 370 -12.55 -9.84 6.04
C GLY A 370 -11.97 -10.54 4.81
N LEU A 371 -11.82 -9.82 3.69
CA LEU A 371 -11.27 -10.35 2.44
C LEU A 371 -9.73 -10.34 2.38
N MET A 372 -9.07 -9.52 3.20
CA MET A 372 -7.61 -9.34 3.19
C MET A 372 -6.79 -10.64 3.27
N PRO A 373 -7.12 -11.65 4.12
CA PRO A 373 -6.38 -12.92 4.13
C PRO A 373 -6.46 -13.70 2.81
N PHE A 374 -7.48 -13.45 1.98
CA PHE A 374 -7.68 -14.16 0.72
C PHE A 374 -6.94 -13.51 -0.45
N MET A 375 -6.32 -12.35 -0.25
CA MET A 375 -5.55 -11.64 -1.26
C MET A 375 -4.11 -12.19 -1.32
N CYS A 376 -3.93 -13.37 -1.92
CA CYS A 376 -2.61 -13.96 -2.17
C CYS A 376 -2.09 -13.52 -3.55
N TYR A 377 -0.81 -13.15 -3.63
CA TYR A 377 -0.12 -12.88 -4.90
C TYR A 377 1.04 -13.89 -5.08
N LYS A 378 1.41 -14.14 -6.33
CA LYS A 378 2.44 -15.12 -6.69
C LYS A 378 3.82 -14.49 -6.82
N HIS A 379 4.82 -15.12 -6.21
CA HIS A 379 6.22 -14.79 -6.40
C HIS A 379 6.78 -15.44 -7.67
N PRO A 380 7.83 -14.87 -8.30
CA PRO A 380 8.56 -15.53 -9.39
C PRO A 380 9.12 -16.90 -9.03
N THR A 381 9.33 -17.16 -7.73
CA THR A 381 9.82 -18.44 -7.18
C THR A 381 8.73 -19.52 -7.07
N GLY A 382 7.47 -19.19 -7.37
CA GLY A 382 6.32 -20.09 -7.26
C GLY A 382 5.68 -20.17 -5.87
N GLN A 383 6.21 -19.47 -4.88
CA GLN A 383 5.55 -19.29 -3.58
C GLN A 383 4.44 -18.24 -3.67
N GLU A 384 3.54 -18.21 -2.68
CA GLU A 384 2.48 -17.21 -2.56
C GLU A 384 2.52 -16.55 -1.18
N SER A 385 2.28 -15.24 -1.12
CA SER A 385 2.21 -14.46 0.12
C SER A 385 0.95 -13.60 0.17
N VAL A 386 0.52 -13.26 1.38
CA VAL A 386 -0.60 -12.33 1.58
C VAL A 386 -0.19 -10.91 1.17
N LEU A 387 -1.00 -10.22 0.37
CA LEU A 387 -0.69 -8.91 -0.24
C LEU A 387 -0.34 -7.83 0.79
N LYS A 388 -1.08 -7.76 1.90
CA LYS A 388 -0.80 -6.79 2.96
C LYS A 388 0.34 -7.24 3.87
N TYR A 389 0.36 -8.52 4.25
CA TYR A 389 1.35 -9.09 5.16
C TYR A 389 2.28 -10.01 4.37
N THR A 390 3.24 -9.42 3.66
CA THR A 390 4.06 -10.11 2.66
C THR A 390 4.91 -11.25 3.23
N GLU A 391 5.21 -11.22 4.54
CA GLU A 391 5.93 -12.28 5.26
C GLU A 391 5.07 -13.52 5.55
N VAL A 392 3.74 -13.37 5.57
CA VAL A 392 2.83 -14.48 5.83
C VAL A 392 2.62 -15.26 4.53
N LEU A 393 3.28 -16.41 4.44
CA LEU A 393 3.15 -17.33 3.31
C LEU A 393 1.74 -17.91 3.23
N CYS A 394 1.16 -17.91 2.04
CA CYS A 394 -0.14 -18.51 1.80
C CYS A 394 -0.06 -20.03 1.95
N GLY A 395 -0.77 -20.56 2.94
CA GLY A 395 -0.82 -21.99 3.26
C GLY A 395 -0.13 -22.34 4.59
N SER A 396 0.56 -21.37 5.19
CA SER A 396 1.11 -21.49 6.55
C SER A 396 0.02 -21.62 7.62
N GLY A 397 0.42 -22.08 8.81
CA GLY A 397 -0.46 -22.10 9.98
C GLY A 397 -0.92 -20.70 10.42
N GLU A 398 -0.07 -19.69 10.26
CA GLU A 398 -0.43 -18.28 10.51
C GLU A 398 -1.51 -17.78 9.54
N HIS A 399 -1.36 -18.11 8.25
CA HIS A 399 -2.37 -17.82 7.24
C HIS A 399 -3.71 -18.52 7.55
N LEU A 400 -3.69 -19.74 8.10
CA LEU A 400 -4.91 -20.44 8.49
C LEU A 400 -5.69 -19.66 9.57
N VAL A 401 -5.00 -19.14 10.59
CA VAL A 401 -5.62 -18.33 11.64
C VAL A 401 -6.23 -17.05 11.06
N MET A 402 -5.50 -16.36 10.19
CA MET A 402 -6.00 -15.16 9.51
C MET A 402 -7.26 -15.46 8.68
N LYS A 403 -7.28 -16.56 7.92
CA LYS A 403 -8.46 -16.98 7.15
C LYS A 403 -9.67 -17.29 8.03
N ILE A 404 -9.48 -17.96 9.17
CA ILE A 404 -10.58 -18.26 10.10
C ILE A 404 -11.19 -16.96 10.63
N VAL A 405 -10.35 -16.05 11.10
CA VAL A 405 -10.79 -14.77 11.67
C VAL A 405 -11.43 -13.87 10.59
N GLY A 406 -10.86 -13.81 9.39
CA GLY A 406 -11.45 -13.11 8.25
C GLY A 406 -12.80 -13.69 7.84
N SER A 407 -12.93 -15.01 7.83
CA SER A 407 -14.21 -15.70 7.55
C SER A 407 -15.27 -15.37 8.61
N MET A 408 -14.89 -15.26 9.89
CA MET A 408 -15.79 -14.83 10.96
C MET A 408 -16.30 -13.39 10.71
N VAL A 409 -15.41 -12.45 10.36
CA VAL A 409 -15.82 -11.06 10.03
C VAL A 409 -16.72 -11.02 8.80
N MET A 410 -16.40 -11.78 7.75
CA MET A 410 -17.24 -11.88 6.55
C MET A 410 -18.62 -12.50 6.85
N SER A 411 -18.68 -13.48 7.76
CA SER A 411 -19.95 -14.05 8.21
C SER A 411 -20.81 -13.02 8.95
N LEU A 412 -20.20 -12.20 9.80
CA LEU A 412 -20.89 -11.11 10.50
C LEU A 412 -21.42 -10.08 9.49
N ALA A 413 -20.62 -9.71 8.49
CA ALA A 413 -21.04 -8.83 7.40
C ALA A 413 -22.21 -9.44 6.61
N GLY A 414 -22.13 -10.71 6.24
CA GLY A 414 -23.19 -11.42 5.51
C GLY A 414 -24.51 -11.49 6.30
N VAL A 415 -24.44 -11.76 7.61
CA VAL A 415 -25.61 -11.74 8.50
C VAL A 415 -26.21 -10.33 8.56
N PHE A 416 -25.40 -9.30 8.77
CA PHE A 416 -25.88 -7.92 8.80
C PHE A 416 -26.53 -7.50 7.48
N PHE A 417 -25.93 -7.82 6.35
CA PHE A 417 -26.50 -7.55 5.02
C PHE A 417 -27.85 -8.25 4.82
N SER A 418 -27.96 -9.51 5.25
CA SER A 418 -29.20 -10.29 5.19
C SER A 418 -30.29 -9.66 6.06
N VAL A 419 -29.93 -9.19 7.27
CA VAL A 419 -30.83 -8.45 8.16
C VAL A 419 -31.28 -7.13 7.52
N CYS A 420 -30.39 -6.40 6.85
CA CYS A 420 -30.76 -5.18 6.12
C CYS A 420 -31.69 -5.45 4.93
N CYS A 421 -31.47 -6.53 4.17
CA CYS A 421 -32.37 -6.95 3.09
C CYS A 421 -33.77 -7.27 3.63
N TYR A 422 -33.83 -8.07 4.69
CA TYR A 422 -35.09 -8.40 5.37
C TYR A 422 -35.77 -7.15 5.95
N ALA A 423 -35.01 -6.27 6.58
CA ALA A 423 -35.51 -5.00 7.11
C ALA A 423 -36.09 -4.10 6.01
N ALA A 424 -35.43 -3.99 4.85
CA ALA A 424 -35.93 -3.22 3.72
C ALA A 424 -37.22 -3.83 3.11
N TRP A 425 -37.31 -5.16 3.09
CA TRP A 425 -38.50 -5.90 2.65
C TRP A 425 -39.70 -5.69 3.59
N VAL A 426 -39.47 -5.72 4.90
CA VAL A 426 -40.51 -5.60 5.94
C VAL A 426 -40.84 -4.12 6.24
N ALA A 427 -39.98 -3.17 5.89
CA ALA A 427 -40.15 -1.74 6.15
C ALA A 427 -41.57 -1.20 5.83
N PRO A 428 -42.22 -1.55 4.71
CA PRO A 428 -43.58 -1.10 4.42
C PRO A 428 -44.62 -1.52 5.46
N SER A 429 -44.49 -2.74 6.00
CA SER A 429 -45.41 -3.28 7.01
C SER A 429 -45.19 -2.68 8.41
N LEU A 430 -44.02 -2.08 8.63
CA LEU A 430 -43.65 -1.40 9.87
C LEU A 430 -44.06 0.07 9.87
N SER A 431 -44.53 0.61 8.74
CA SER A 431 -44.98 2.00 8.64
C SER A 431 -46.07 2.31 9.67
N GLY A 432 -45.99 3.48 10.30
CA GLY A 432 -46.90 3.91 11.36
C GLY A 432 -46.70 3.23 12.73
N ARG A 433 -45.79 2.24 12.86
CA ARG A 433 -45.46 1.59 14.14
C ARG A 433 -44.19 2.18 14.75
N PRO A 434 -44.07 2.24 16.10
CA PRO A 434 -42.83 2.72 16.75
C PRO A 434 -41.60 1.86 16.40
N SER A 435 -41.81 0.62 15.98
CA SER A 435 -40.76 -0.31 15.56
C SER A 435 -39.97 0.15 14.33
N ILE A 436 -40.51 1.05 13.47
CA ILE A 436 -39.78 1.57 12.31
C ILE A 436 -38.53 2.38 12.71
N ALA A 437 -38.51 2.92 13.93
CA ALA A 437 -37.35 3.60 14.49
C ALA A 437 -36.11 2.71 14.57
N THR A 438 -36.28 1.38 14.67
CA THR A 438 -35.19 0.40 14.71
C THR A 438 -34.36 0.37 13.42
N ILE A 439 -35.04 0.53 12.27
CA ILE A 439 -34.43 0.42 10.93
C ILE A 439 -34.19 1.80 10.30
N ARG A 440 -34.29 2.87 11.10
CA ARG A 440 -34.15 4.26 10.66
C ARG A 440 -32.84 4.51 9.91
N PHE A 441 -31.73 3.95 10.38
CA PHE A 441 -30.41 4.07 9.75
C PHE A 441 -30.41 3.63 8.26
N LEU A 442 -31.27 2.67 7.89
CA LEU A 442 -31.32 2.12 6.54
C LEU A 442 -32.21 2.95 5.61
N VAL A 443 -33.38 3.38 6.07
CA VAL A 443 -34.44 3.94 5.22
C VAL A 443 -34.57 5.47 5.26
N PHE A 444 -34.19 6.11 6.37
CA PHE A 444 -34.61 7.50 6.66
C PHE A 444 -34.00 8.56 5.73
N ARG A 445 -32.82 8.29 5.18
CA ARG A 445 -32.09 9.21 4.28
C ARG A 445 -32.62 9.22 2.84
N PHE A 446 -33.42 8.22 2.47
CA PHE A 446 -33.93 8.03 1.12
C PHE A 446 -35.37 8.50 0.97
N ARG A 447 -35.76 8.79 -0.26
CA ARG A 447 -37.14 9.11 -0.58
C ARG A 447 -38.06 7.93 -0.25
N PRO A 448 -39.28 8.18 0.25
CA PRO A 448 -40.23 7.12 0.60
C PRO A 448 -40.62 6.18 -0.54
N ASP A 449 -40.34 6.52 -1.80
CA ASP A 449 -40.64 5.70 -2.98
C ASP A 449 -39.45 4.84 -3.45
N VAL A 450 -38.27 5.05 -2.88
CA VAL A 450 -37.02 4.33 -3.19
C VAL A 450 -36.25 3.94 -1.92
N TRP A 451 -36.96 3.61 -0.83
CA TRP A 451 -36.38 3.28 0.48
C TRP A 451 -35.39 2.11 0.45
N TRP A 452 -35.61 1.14 -0.44
CA TRP A 452 -34.79 -0.06 -0.61
C TRP A 452 -33.39 0.23 -1.20
N PHE A 453 -33.18 1.42 -1.78
CA PHE A 453 -31.90 1.80 -2.38
C PHE A 453 -30.75 1.80 -1.36
N GLY A 454 -31.06 1.95 -0.07
CA GLY A 454 -30.09 1.82 1.01
C GLY A 454 -29.34 0.50 1.04
N VAL A 455 -29.99 -0.61 0.65
CA VAL A 455 -29.36 -1.93 0.55
C VAL A 455 -28.40 -2.01 -0.64
N ILE A 456 -28.75 -1.37 -1.77
CA ILE A 456 -27.86 -1.31 -2.95
C ILE A 456 -26.59 -0.53 -2.61
N LEU A 457 -26.72 0.64 -1.99
CA LEU A 457 -25.55 1.42 -1.56
C LEU A 457 -24.71 0.70 -0.52
N LEU A 458 -25.34 -0.09 0.37
CA LEU A 458 -24.63 -0.93 1.32
C LEU A 458 -23.81 -2.02 0.60
N GLY A 459 -24.39 -2.70 -0.39
CA GLY A 459 -23.71 -3.74 -1.17
C GLY A 459 -22.55 -3.25 -2.04
N ARG A 460 -22.56 -1.97 -2.46
CA ARG A 460 -21.52 -1.37 -3.30
C ARG A 460 -20.11 -1.51 -2.70
N GLY A 461 -19.96 -1.22 -1.40
CA GLY A 461 -18.66 -1.23 -0.73
C GLY A 461 -17.93 -2.58 -0.83
N PRO A 462 -18.53 -3.68 -0.33
CA PRO A 462 -17.94 -5.00 -0.46
C PRO A 462 -17.69 -5.44 -1.91
N LEU A 463 -18.60 -5.09 -2.84
CA LEU A 463 -18.39 -5.38 -4.25
C LEU A 463 -17.10 -4.75 -4.77
N LEU A 464 -16.76 -3.53 -4.35
CA LEU A 464 -15.49 -2.89 -4.72
C LEU A 464 -14.25 -3.56 -4.11
N SER A 465 -14.37 -4.26 -2.97
CA SER A 465 -13.25 -5.01 -2.37
C SER A 465 -13.01 -6.41 -2.97
N LEU A 466 -14.00 -6.99 -3.66
CA LEU A 466 -13.87 -8.35 -4.25
C LEU A 466 -12.83 -8.47 -5.38
N PRO A 467 -12.67 -7.49 -6.30
CA PRO A 467 -11.66 -7.54 -7.34
C PRO A 467 -10.23 -7.77 -6.82
N ALA A 468 -9.91 -7.28 -5.63
CA ALA A 468 -8.60 -7.47 -5.00
C ALA A 468 -8.29 -8.94 -4.64
N VAL A 469 -9.31 -9.80 -4.52
CA VAL A 469 -9.16 -11.25 -4.32
C VAL A 469 -9.13 -12.01 -5.64
N VAL A 470 -9.92 -11.56 -6.63
CA VAL A 470 -10.07 -12.26 -7.91
C VAL A 470 -8.89 -12.00 -8.85
N ALA A 471 -8.36 -10.78 -8.85
CA ALA A 471 -7.38 -10.29 -9.82
C ALA A 471 -6.12 -9.73 -9.14
N THR A 472 -5.63 -10.40 -8.09
CA THR A 472 -4.46 -9.94 -7.32
C THR A 472 -3.22 -9.72 -8.20
N ASP A 473 -2.94 -10.65 -9.12
CA ASP A 473 -1.74 -10.60 -9.98
C ASP A 473 -1.92 -9.73 -11.24
N THR A 474 -3.14 -9.24 -11.51
CA THR A 474 -3.47 -8.53 -12.77
C THR A 474 -4.13 -7.17 -12.50
N PRO A 475 -3.35 -6.09 -12.31
CA PRO A 475 -3.89 -4.79 -11.92
C PRO A 475 -4.88 -4.20 -12.93
N ALA A 476 -4.70 -4.46 -14.23
CA ALA A 476 -5.64 -4.02 -15.25
C ALA A 476 -7.05 -4.66 -15.09
N LEU A 477 -7.12 -5.97 -14.84
CA LEU A 477 -8.39 -6.66 -14.62
C LEU A 477 -9.06 -6.18 -13.33
N HIS A 478 -8.27 -5.98 -12.27
CA HIS A 478 -8.74 -5.40 -11.01
C HIS A 478 -9.43 -4.03 -11.26
N LEU A 479 -8.76 -3.11 -11.96
CA LEU A 479 -9.29 -1.78 -12.28
C LEU A 479 -10.54 -1.84 -13.15
N VAL A 480 -10.59 -2.72 -14.16
CA VAL A 480 -11.76 -2.89 -15.03
C VAL A 480 -12.98 -3.37 -14.24
N LEU A 481 -12.82 -4.33 -13.33
CA LEU A 481 -13.90 -4.81 -12.49
C LEU A 481 -14.43 -3.71 -11.55
N MET A 482 -13.54 -2.94 -10.91
CA MET A 482 -13.92 -1.79 -10.08
C MET A 482 -14.64 -0.72 -10.89
N LEU A 483 -14.16 -0.41 -12.09
CA LEU A 483 -14.77 0.54 -13.01
C LEU A 483 -16.21 0.13 -13.39
N GLY A 484 -16.42 -1.15 -13.73
CA GLY A 484 -17.75 -1.69 -14.02
C GLY A 484 -18.73 -1.57 -12.84
N ILE A 485 -18.26 -1.83 -11.61
CA ILE A 485 -19.07 -1.71 -10.38
C ILE A 485 -19.44 -0.24 -10.11
N LEU A 486 -18.52 0.70 -10.30
CA LEU A 486 -18.83 2.12 -10.10
C LEU A 486 -19.72 2.69 -11.21
N LEU A 487 -19.54 2.28 -12.46
CA LEU A 487 -20.42 2.68 -13.56
C LEU A 487 -21.85 2.19 -13.36
N THR A 488 -22.03 0.92 -12.97
CA THR A 488 -23.35 0.38 -12.64
C THR A 488 -23.97 1.10 -11.44
N SER A 489 -23.19 1.40 -10.40
CA SER A 489 -23.64 2.22 -9.27
C SER A 489 -24.08 3.63 -9.72
N LEU A 490 -23.32 4.28 -10.60
CA LEU A 490 -23.62 5.63 -11.10
C LEU A 490 -24.92 5.64 -11.90
N VAL A 491 -25.10 4.66 -12.80
CA VAL A 491 -26.32 4.52 -13.60
C VAL A 491 -27.54 4.34 -12.71
N LEU A 492 -27.48 3.43 -11.73
CA LEU A 492 -28.59 3.21 -10.80
C LEU A 492 -28.91 4.47 -9.99
N GLN A 493 -27.89 5.19 -9.53
CA GLN A 493 -28.06 6.39 -8.73
C GLN A 493 -28.66 7.56 -9.52
N VAL A 494 -28.18 7.81 -10.74
CA VAL A 494 -28.71 8.86 -11.63
C VAL A 494 -30.13 8.52 -12.10
N TRP A 495 -30.42 7.24 -12.33
CA TRP A 495 -31.76 6.80 -12.73
C TRP A 495 -32.79 6.96 -11.62
N PHE A 496 -32.45 6.59 -10.37
CA PHE A 496 -33.41 6.57 -9.27
C PHE A 496 -33.38 7.80 -8.37
N LEU A 497 -32.33 8.63 -8.39
CA LEU A 497 -32.16 9.82 -7.55
C LEU A 497 -32.66 9.59 -6.11
N PRO A 498 -32.05 8.66 -5.37
CA PRO A 498 -32.65 8.07 -4.17
C PRO A 498 -32.69 9.01 -2.95
N TRP A 499 -31.84 10.04 -2.90
CA TRP A 499 -31.72 10.91 -1.74
C TRP A 499 -32.92 11.86 -1.62
N LYS A 500 -33.37 12.14 -0.39
CA LYS A 500 -34.49 13.07 -0.12
C LYS A 500 -34.24 14.48 -0.66
N SER A 501 -33.00 14.96 -0.57
CA SER A 501 -32.63 16.30 -1.01
C SER A 501 -31.98 16.25 -2.40
N PRO A 502 -32.43 17.08 -3.36
CA PRO A 502 -31.85 17.17 -4.70
C PRO A 502 -30.34 17.41 -4.72
N ILE A 503 -29.82 18.31 -3.87
CA ILE A 503 -28.38 18.60 -3.82
C ILE A 503 -27.55 17.37 -3.42
N LEU A 504 -28.07 16.51 -2.55
CA LEU A 504 -27.38 15.27 -2.16
C LEU A 504 -27.28 14.28 -3.32
N ASN A 505 -28.31 14.20 -4.18
CA ASN A 505 -28.23 13.39 -5.40
C ASN A 505 -27.14 13.90 -6.35
N LEU A 506 -27.05 15.22 -6.52
CA LEU A 506 -26.03 15.85 -7.36
C LEU A 506 -24.62 15.61 -6.82
N VAL A 507 -24.40 15.81 -5.52
CA VAL A 507 -23.09 15.63 -4.88
C VAL A 507 -22.63 14.17 -4.94
N ASP A 508 -23.52 13.22 -4.63
CA ASP A 508 -23.20 11.80 -4.75
C ASP A 508 -22.88 11.47 -6.24
N ALA A 509 -23.64 12.00 -7.21
CA ALA A 509 -23.40 11.68 -8.63
C ALA A 509 -22.07 12.26 -9.12
N ALA A 510 -21.73 13.49 -8.70
CA ALA A 510 -20.47 14.14 -9.00
C ALA A 510 -19.28 13.38 -8.40
N THR A 511 -19.35 13.00 -7.12
CA THR A 511 -18.24 12.28 -6.45
C THR A 511 -18.01 10.89 -7.04
N VAL A 512 -19.08 10.15 -7.40
CA VAL A 512 -18.95 8.86 -8.10
C VAL A 512 -18.39 9.05 -9.51
N SER A 513 -18.81 10.07 -10.25
CA SER A 513 -18.28 10.37 -11.59
C SER A 513 -16.78 10.70 -11.54
N LEU A 514 -16.34 11.48 -10.56
CA LEU A 514 -14.92 11.77 -10.34
C LEU A 514 -14.11 10.51 -10.00
N MET A 515 -14.69 9.58 -9.24
CA MET A 515 -14.06 8.29 -8.95
C MET A 515 -13.92 7.40 -10.20
N VAL A 516 -14.95 7.38 -11.05
CA VAL A 516 -14.93 6.70 -12.35
C VAL A 516 -13.84 7.30 -13.24
N MET A 517 -13.71 8.63 -13.30
CA MET A 517 -12.63 9.28 -14.04
C MET A 517 -11.25 8.91 -13.50
N LEU A 518 -11.06 8.91 -12.17
CA LEU A 518 -9.80 8.51 -11.54
C LEU A 518 -9.40 7.08 -11.93
N LEU A 519 -10.33 6.13 -11.86
CA LEU A 519 -10.11 4.74 -12.28
C LEU A 519 -9.84 4.58 -13.78
N ALA A 520 -10.53 5.34 -14.62
CA ALA A 520 -10.30 5.31 -16.06
C ALA A 520 -8.89 5.82 -16.41
N THR A 521 -8.44 6.89 -15.74
CA THR A 521 -7.08 7.41 -15.91
C THR A 521 -6.02 6.44 -15.38
N SER A 522 -6.26 5.76 -14.25
CA SER A 522 -5.31 4.78 -13.72
C SER A 522 -5.20 3.53 -14.59
N LEU A 523 -6.29 3.08 -15.21
CA LEU A 523 -6.25 2.00 -16.20
C LEU A 523 -5.38 2.37 -17.43
N GLY A 524 -5.46 3.63 -17.88
CA GLY A 524 -4.59 4.14 -18.95
C GLY A 524 -3.11 4.18 -18.57
N LEU A 525 -2.79 4.46 -17.30
CA LEU A 525 -1.41 4.45 -16.79
C LEU A 525 -0.80 3.05 -16.73
N VAL A 526 -1.61 2.00 -16.50
CA VAL A 526 -1.13 0.60 -16.43
C VAL A 526 -0.77 0.04 -17.82
N ASN A 527 -1.46 0.46 -18.88
CA ASN A 527 -1.32 -0.13 -20.22
C ASN A 527 -0.35 0.60 -21.19
N THR A 528 0.42 1.59 -20.70
CA THR A 528 1.53 2.30 -21.37
C THR A 528 1.55 2.29 -22.92
N ALA A 529 0.57 2.96 -23.55
CA ALA A 529 0.54 3.21 -25.00
C ALA A 529 0.11 4.63 -25.42
N GLY A 530 0.04 5.61 -24.51
CA GLY A 530 -0.43 6.98 -24.80
C GLY A 530 0.27 8.09 -24.01
N ASP A 531 -0.17 9.34 -24.20
CA ASP A 531 0.37 10.55 -23.55
C ASP A 531 0.17 10.52 -22.01
N VAL A 532 1.15 9.95 -21.31
CA VAL A 532 1.18 9.80 -19.84
C VAL A 532 0.92 11.13 -19.12
N ALA A 533 1.40 12.25 -19.69
CA ALA A 533 1.21 13.59 -19.12
C ALA A 533 -0.26 14.03 -19.09
N LEU A 534 -1.04 13.71 -20.14
CA LEU A 534 -2.47 14.06 -20.20
C LEU A 534 -3.26 13.24 -19.16
N LEU A 535 -2.97 11.94 -19.09
CA LEU A 535 -3.60 11.02 -18.13
C LEU A 535 -3.34 11.44 -16.67
N GLN A 536 -2.09 11.81 -16.35
CA GLN A 536 -1.74 12.34 -15.04
C GLN A 536 -2.45 13.66 -14.73
N THR A 537 -2.52 14.58 -15.70
CA THR A 537 -3.23 15.87 -15.54
C THR A 537 -4.72 15.65 -15.24
N CYS A 538 -5.38 14.77 -15.99
CA CYS A 538 -6.78 14.42 -15.76
C CYS A 538 -7.00 13.81 -14.37
N ALA A 539 -6.11 12.91 -13.94
CA ALA A 539 -6.18 12.29 -12.61
C ALA A 539 -6.03 13.34 -11.49
N THR A 540 -5.05 14.24 -11.60
CA THR A 540 -4.82 15.32 -10.63
C THR A 540 -6.02 16.27 -10.55
N VAL A 541 -6.58 16.69 -11.69
CA VAL A 541 -7.78 17.54 -11.71
C VAL A 541 -8.97 16.84 -11.06
N ALA A 542 -9.18 15.55 -11.34
CA ALA A 542 -10.24 14.76 -10.70
C ALA A 542 -10.04 14.67 -9.18
N SER A 543 -8.81 14.45 -8.69
CA SER A 543 -8.51 14.43 -7.26
C SER A 543 -8.68 15.79 -6.59
N CYS A 544 -8.19 16.88 -7.19
CA CYS A 544 -8.35 18.24 -6.65
C CYS A 544 -9.81 18.67 -6.57
N THR A 545 -10.60 18.40 -7.61
CA THR A 545 -12.03 18.70 -7.61
C THR A 545 -12.78 17.89 -6.55
N MET A 546 -12.41 16.62 -6.37
CA MET A 546 -12.96 15.76 -5.32
C MET A 546 -12.66 16.30 -3.91
N ILE A 547 -11.42 16.72 -3.66
CA ILE A 547 -11.01 17.36 -2.39
C ILE A 547 -11.78 18.66 -2.17
N GLY A 548 -11.98 19.48 -3.20
CA GLY A 548 -12.78 20.71 -3.12
C GLY A 548 -14.23 20.44 -2.71
N ILE A 549 -14.87 19.42 -3.29
CA ILE A 549 -16.23 19.01 -2.93
C ILE A 549 -16.28 18.52 -1.47
N LEU A 550 -15.28 17.74 -1.03
CA LEU A 550 -15.19 17.28 0.35
C LEU A 550 -15.03 18.43 1.35
N ALA A 551 -14.14 19.38 1.06
CA ALA A 551 -13.94 20.56 1.90
C ALA A 551 -15.23 21.39 2.01
N LEU A 552 -15.93 21.59 0.89
CA LEU A 552 -17.21 22.29 0.88
C LEU A 552 -18.27 21.55 1.72
N MET A 553 -18.40 20.23 1.56
CA MET A 553 -19.31 19.42 2.37
C MET A 553 -19.01 19.53 3.87
N LEU A 554 -17.74 19.50 4.25
CA LEU A 554 -17.30 19.63 5.63
C LEU A 554 -17.62 21.01 6.20
N CYS A 555 -17.31 22.08 5.45
CA CYS A 555 -17.60 23.46 5.84
C CYS A 555 -19.11 23.68 6.02
N LEU A 556 -19.92 23.25 5.04
CA LEU A 556 -21.37 23.37 5.13
C LEU A 556 -21.95 22.57 6.30
N SER A 557 -21.42 21.37 6.55
CA SER A 557 -21.83 20.55 7.70
C SER A 557 -21.46 21.20 9.03
N ALA A 558 -20.27 21.79 9.15
CA ALA A 558 -19.83 22.50 10.34
C ALA A 558 -20.67 23.77 10.60
N VAL A 559 -20.90 24.57 9.56
CA VAL A 559 -21.75 25.76 9.62
C VAL A 559 -23.17 25.38 10.03
N ALA A 560 -23.75 24.34 9.42
CA ALA A 560 -25.08 23.85 9.75
C ALA A 560 -25.21 23.37 11.21
N LEU A 561 -24.17 22.77 11.78
CA LEU A 561 -24.15 22.35 13.19
C LEU A 561 -24.08 23.54 14.16
N VAL A 562 -23.34 24.60 13.79
CA VAL A 562 -23.15 25.81 14.63
C VAL A 562 -24.33 26.80 14.49
N GLN A 563 -24.82 27.00 13.26
CA GLN A 563 -25.85 27.99 12.94
C GLN A 563 -27.28 27.46 13.07
N ARG A 564 -27.49 26.35 13.79
CA ARG A 564 -28.81 25.74 14.04
C ARG A 564 -29.87 26.73 14.57
N HIS A 565 -29.45 27.87 15.12
CA HIS A 565 -30.32 28.99 15.56
C HIS A 565 -30.30 30.24 14.67
N ALA A 566 -29.32 30.40 13.78
CA ALA A 566 -29.09 31.63 13.00
C ALA A 566 -29.72 31.58 11.59
N LEU A 567 -29.86 30.38 11.02
CA LEU A 567 -30.52 30.19 9.73
C LEU A 567 -32.02 29.94 9.99
N GLY A 568 -32.86 30.90 9.62
CA GLY A 568 -34.30 30.78 9.74
C GLY A 568 -34.86 29.69 8.81
N SER A 569 -35.81 28.91 9.34
CA SER A 569 -36.55 27.78 8.72
C SER A 569 -36.90 27.86 7.22
N GLN A 570 -37.12 29.07 6.67
CA GLN A 570 -37.59 29.26 5.29
C GLN A 570 -36.46 29.55 4.26
N GLN A 571 -35.33 30.16 4.65
CA GLN A 571 -34.22 30.44 3.72
C GLN A 571 -33.34 29.21 3.46
N GLU A 572 -33.33 28.23 4.37
CA GLU A 572 -32.55 26.99 4.27
C GLU A 572 -32.94 26.12 3.07
N MET A 573 -34.19 26.23 2.61
CA MET A 573 -34.75 25.29 1.64
C MET A 573 -34.43 25.61 0.18
N TRP A 574 -34.08 26.85 -0.17
CA TRP A 574 -33.80 27.20 -1.57
C TRP A 574 -32.57 26.47 -2.11
N LEU A 575 -31.48 26.48 -1.33
CA LEU A 575 -30.20 25.87 -1.71
C LEU A 575 -30.28 24.34 -1.69
N LEU A 576 -31.02 23.76 -0.73
CA LEU A 576 -31.24 22.32 -0.61
C LEU A 576 -32.12 21.74 -1.73
N ASN A 577 -33.08 22.52 -2.24
CA ASN A 577 -34.04 22.08 -3.26
C ASN A 577 -33.70 22.55 -4.67
N LEU A 578 -32.57 23.24 -4.87
CA LEU A 578 -32.14 23.77 -6.17
C LEU A 578 -33.21 24.66 -6.82
N GLY A 579 -33.94 25.44 -6.01
CA GLY A 579 -35.06 26.24 -6.49
C GLY A 579 -35.91 26.82 -5.36
N ARG A 580 -36.78 27.79 -5.71
CA ARG A 580 -37.73 28.39 -4.76
C ARG A 580 -38.92 27.46 -4.59
N LEU A 581 -39.26 27.09 -3.36
CA LEU A 581 -40.52 26.38 -3.12
C LEU A 581 -41.71 27.30 -3.38
N PRO A 582 -42.81 26.77 -3.95
CA PRO A 582 -44.06 27.50 -4.06
C PRO A 582 -44.58 27.89 -2.67
N ASP A 583 -45.28 29.02 -2.58
CA ASP A 583 -45.79 29.53 -1.30
C ASP A 583 -46.80 28.54 -0.70
N ALA A 584 -46.68 28.26 0.59
CA ALA A 584 -47.54 27.29 1.28
C ALA A 584 -49.01 27.71 1.19
N ASN A 585 -49.30 29.02 1.20
CA ASN A 585 -50.66 29.53 1.06
C ASN A 585 -51.23 29.30 -0.35
N GLU A 586 -50.39 29.44 -1.39
CA GLU A 586 -50.79 29.18 -2.77
C GLU A 586 -51.04 27.69 -3.01
N VAL A 587 -50.16 26.83 -2.48
CA VAL A 587 -50.36 25.37 -2.53
C VAL A 587 -51.60 24.96 -1.76
N PHE A 588 -51.82 25.51 -0.56
CA PHE A 588 -53.01 25.23 0.25
C PHE A 588 -54.29 25.67 -0.47
N SER A 589 -54.32 26.89 -1.02
CA SER A 589 -55.46 27.40 -1.82
C SER A 589 -55.78 26.48 -2.99
N ASN A 590 -54.77 26.09 -3.78
CA ASN A 590 -54.97 25.20 -4.90
C ASN A 590 -55.49 23.81 -4.45
N LEU A 591 -55.00 23.30 -3.31
CA LEU A 591 -55.47 22.02 -2.76
C LEU A 591 -56.91 22.12 -2.24
N THR A 592 -57.29 23.21 -1.59
CA THR A 592 -58.68 23.45 -1.16
C THR A 592 -59.61 23.60 -2.35
N ASP A 593 -59.20 24.34 -3.40
CA ASP A 593 -60.00 24.52 -4.62
C ASP A 593 -60.24 23.17 -5.33
N ILE A 594 -59.21 22.33 -5.39
CA ILE A 594 -59.31 20.97 -5.92
C ILE A 594 -60.22 20.10 -5.02
N GLY A 595 -60.06 20.18 -3.71
CA GLY A 595 -60.85 19.43 -2.73
C GLY A 595 -62.33 19.79 -2.75
N GLU A 596 -62.66 21.08 -2.83
CA GLU A 596 -64.02 21.59 -2.97
C GLU A 596 -64.62 21.15 -4.31
N SER A 597 -63.88 21.29 -5.40
CA SER A 597 -64.29 20.81 -6.74
C SER A 597 -64.57 19.30 -6.76
N LEU A 598 -63.76 18.51 -6.07
CA LEU A 598 -63.96 17.06 -5.88
C LEU A 598 -65.22 16.75 -5.06
N SER A 599 -65.45 17.51 -3.98
CA SER A 599 -66.61 17.34 -3.10
C SER A 599 -67.92 17.68 -3.81
N GLU A 600 -67.93 18.73 -4.62
CA GLU A 600 -69.08 19.12 -5.44
C GLU A 600 -69.33 18.09 -6.55
N ALA A 601 -68.28 17.63 -7.23
CA ALA A 601 -68.39 16.62 -8.29
C ALA A 601 -68.91 15.27 -7.79
N SER A 602 -68.59 14.90 -6.54
CA SER A 602 -69.09 13.68 -5.87
C SER A 602 -70.63 13.62 -5.79
N SER A 603 -71.29 14.78 -5.66
CA SER A 603 -72.74 14.89 -5.52
C SER A 603 -73.52 14.88 -6.86
N SER A 604 -72.83 14.84 -8.00
CA SER A 604 -73.40 15.06 -9.35
C SER A 604 -72.96 13.98 -10.36
N ASN A 605 -73.61 13.92 -11.54
CA ASN A 605 -73.18 13.06 -12.67
C ASN A 605 -71.73 13.30 -13.13
N ARG A 606 -71.09 14.39 -12.68
CA ARG A 606 -69.70 14.77 -13.00
C ARG A 606 -68.66 13.81 -12.40
N ALA A 607 -68.99 13.08 -11.33
CA ALA A 607 -68.10 12.07 -10.75
C ALA A 607 -67.67 10.99 -11.77
N LYS A 608 -68.59 10.53 -12.64
CA LYS A 608 -68.30 9.51 -13.67
C LYS A 608 -67.33 10.02 -14.75
N GLU A 609 -67.52 11.25 -15.19
CA GLU A 609 -66.61 11.93 -16.14
C GLU A 609 -65.20 12.07 -15.54
N MET A 610 -65.12 12.38 -14.26
CA MET A 610 -63.86 12.56 -13.55
C MET A 610 -63.10 11.25 -13.34
N VAL A 611 -63.81 10.17 -12.97
CA VAL A 611 -63.24 8.81 -12.95
C VAL A 611 -62.73 8.41 -14.35
N SER A 612 -63.51 8.67 -15.40
CA SER A 612 -63.08 8.40 -16.79
C SER A 612 -61.83 9.18 -17.20
N ARG A 613 -61.64 10.40 -16.68
CA ARG A 613 -60.42 11.19 -16.93
C ARG A 613 -59.22 10.67 -16.14
N LEU A 614 -59.43 10.24 -14.90
CA LEU A 614 -58.39 9.59 -14.10
C LEU A 614 -57.96 8.25 -14.71
N GLU A 615 -58.89 7.49 -15.30
CA GLU A 615 -58.58 6.25 -16.04
C GLU A 615 -57.74 6.50 -17.30
N LYS A 616 -57.75 7.71 -17.85
CA LYS A 616 -56.91 8.10 -19.01
C LYS A 616 -55.50 8.53 -18.61
N LEU A 617 -55.24 8.78 -17.32
CA LEU A 617 -53.89 9.08 -16.86
C LEU A 617 -52.99 7.85 -17.03
N SER A 618 -51.71 8.10 -17.30
CA SER A 618 -50.75 7.00 -17.33
C SER A 618 -50.63 6.40 -15.93
N VAL A 619 -50.26 5.12 -15.89
CA VAL A 619 -49.99 4.42 -14.63
C VAL A 619 -48.94 5.15 -13.78
N TYR A 620 -48.00 5.86 -14.41
CA TYR A 620 -47.00 6.66 -13.69
C TYR A 620 -47.62 7.91 -13.06
N ASP A 621 -48.47 8.63 -13.78
CA ASP A 621 -49.09 9.87 -13.30
C ASP A 621 -50.05 9.60 -12.14
N VAL A 622 -50.88 8.54 -12.26
CA VAL A 622 -51.76 8.09 -11.18
C VAL A 622 -50.96 7.76 -9.93
N ASN A 623 -49.82 7.06 -10.08
CA ASN A 623 -48.94 6.75 -8.96
C ASN A 623 -48.32 7.99 -8.32
N VAL A 624 -47.97 9.02 -9.10
CA VAL A 624 -47.43 10.27 -8.57
C VAL A 624 -48.49 10.97 -7.71
N VAL A 625 -49.73 11.04 -8.20
CA VAL A 625 -50.85 11.64 -7.46
C VAL A 625 -51.14 10.88 -6.17
N LEU A 626 -51.22 9.54 -6.22
CA LEU A 626 -51.43 8.72 -5.03
C LEU A 626 -50.32 8.92 -3.99
N ARG A 627 -49.06 8.95 -4.41
CA ARG A 627 -47.93 9.21 -3.49
C ARG A 627 -47.98 10.60 -2.88
N ALA A 628 -48.37 11.62 -3.65
CA ALA A 628 -48.49 12.98 -3.14
C ALA A 628 -49.58 13.05 -2.05
N MET A 629 -50.71 12.36 -2.25
CA MET A 629 -51.77 12.24 -1.25
C MET A 629 -51.28 11.50 0.01
N ASP A 630 -50.52 10.42 -0.15
CA ASP A 630 -49.98 9.66 0.98
C ASP A 630 -49.04 10.50 1.85
N VAL A 631 -48.11 11.24 1.22
CA VAL A 631 -47.18 12.13 1.93
C VAL A 631 -47.94 13.21 2.69
N LEU A 632 -49.01 13.76 2.11
CA LEU A 632 -49.82 14.79 2.74
C LEU A 632 -50.61 14.24 3.95
N ALA A 633 -51.16 13.03 3.83
CA ALA A 633 -51.90 12.38 4.91
C ALA A 633 -51.02 12.06 6.13
N ASP A 634 -49.80 11.59 5.89
CA ASP A 634 -48.81 11.31 6.94
C ASP A 634 -48.38 12.61 7.67
N ASP A 635 -48.10 13.69 6.93
CA ASP A 635 -47.69 14.98 7.54
C ASP A 635 -48.82 15.66 8.33
N LEU A 636 -50.09 15.34 8.03
CA LEU A 636 -51.27 15.85 8.72
C LEU A 636 -51.78 14.92 9.85
N GLU A 637 -51.07 13.81 10.11
CA GLU A 637 -51.47 12.79 11.11
C GLU A 637 -52.91 12.27 10.93
N MET A 638 -53.41 12.21 9.69
CA MET A 638 -54.77 11.77 9.41
C MET A 638 -54.88 10.24 9.43
N GLU A 639 -55.82 9.68 10.21
CA GLU A 639 -56.17 8.26 10.15
C GLU A 639 -56.95 7.92 8.87
N MET A 640 -56.28 7.84 7.73
CA MET A 640 -56.88 7.32 6.51
C MET A 640 -57.00 5.79 6.61
N SER A 641 -58.13 5.21 6.20
CA SER A 641 -58.44 3.78 6.34
C SER A 641 -57.49 2.89 5.52
N ARG A 642 -56.30 2.55 6.08
CA ARG A 642 -55.31 1.53 5.64
C ARG A 642 -55.20 1.24 4.13
N ALA A 643 -55.39 2.21 3.26
CA ALA A 643 -55.51 1.93 1.84
C ALA A 643 -54.14 1.83 1.16
N PHE A 644 -53.11 2.52 1.65
CA PHE A 644 -51.84 2.61 0.93
C PHE A 644 -50.63 2.58 1.89
N ALA A 645 -50.31 1.39 2.38
CA ALA A 645 -48.99 1.09 2.94
C ALA A 645 -47.93 1.26 1.85
N TYR A 646 -46.79 1.91 2.18
CA TYR A 646 -45.56 2.05 1.36
C TYR A 646 -45.59 1.13 0.14
N SER A 647 -45.98 1.69 -1.01
CA SER A 647 -46.52 0.90 -2.12
C SER A 647 -45.61 -0.28 -2.44
N SER A 648 -46.07 -1.53 -2.26
CA SER A 648 -45.41 -2.64 -2.90
C SER A 648 -45.49 -2.36 -4.40
N ARG A 649 -44.34 -2.11 -5.04
CA ARG A 649 -44.26 -1.89 -6.50
C ARG A 649 -44.79 -3.09 -7.31
N ILE A 650 -45.21 -4.17 -6.64
CA ILE A 650 -45.72 -5.42 -7.22
C ILE A 650 -47.27 -5.46 -7.24
N SER A 651 -47.97 -4.54 -6.58
CA SER A 651 -49.45 -4.57 -6.56
C SER A 651 -50.13 -4.12 -7.86
N MET A 652 -49.39 -3.53 -8.81
CA MET A 652 -49.90 -3.12 -10.12
C MET A 652 -49.98 -4.26 -11.15
N ALA A 653 -49.24 -5.35 -10.96
CA ALA A 653 -49.33 -6.52 -11.83
C ALA A 653 -50.49 -7.46 -11.47
N ILE A 654 -51.00 -7.40 -10.23
CA ILE A 654 -51.99 -8.39 -9.73
C ILE A 654 -53.43 -7.86 -9.81
N ARG A 655 -53.68 -6.54 -9.86
CA ARG A 655 -55.05 -6.02 -10.03
C ARG A 655 -55.56 -5.98 -11.48
N SER A 656 -54.68 -6.12 -12.47
CA SER A 656 -55.09 -6.28 -13.88
C SER A 656 -55.66 -7.68 -14.20
N CYS A 657 -55.47 -8.67 -13.32
CA CYS A 657 -56.00 -10.03 -13.51
C CYS A 657 -57.32 -10.31 -12.77
N ARG A 658 -58.00 -9.30 -12.20
CA ARG A 658 -59.24 -9.52 -11.44
C ARG A 658 -60.45 -8.67 -11.86
N SER A 659 -60.41 -8.03 -13.03
CA SER A 659 -61.57 -7.37 -13.65
C SER A 659 -61.99 -7.98 -15.00
N GLY A 660 -61.54 -9.20 -15.29
CA GLY A 660 -62.01 -9.98 -16.42
C GLY A 660 -62.84 -11.17 -15.95
N ASP A 661 -64.02 -10.93 -15.38
CA ASP A 661 -65.16 -11.85 -15.45
C ASP A 661 -66.43 -11.14 -14.95
N SER A 662 -67.10 -10.49 -15.88
CA SER A 662 -68.49 -10.04 -15.74
C SER A 662 -69.14 -10.03 -17.12
N ALA A 663 -69.45 -11.21 -17.65
CA ALA A 663 -70.51 -11.35 -18.64
C ALA A 663 -71.07 -12.78 -18.70
N LYS A 664 -72.39 -12.88 -18.44
CA LYS A 664 -73.35 -13.96 -18.72
C LYS A 664 -73.58 -15.00 -17.59
N SER A 665 -74.68 -14.85 -16.86
CA SER A 665 -75.94 -15.48 -17.28
C SER A 665 -77.15 -14.92 -16.52
N SER A 666 -78.13 -14.45 -17.28
CA SER A 666 -79.52 -14.39 -16.89
C SER A 666 -80.08 -15.78 -16.55
N THR A 667 -81.02 -15.81 -15.59
CA THR A 667 -82.21 -16.66 -15.42
C THR A 667 -82.26 -17.49 -14.13
N GLY A 668 -83.35 -17.30 -13.36
CA GLY A 668 -84.12 -18.42 -12.81
C GLY A 668 -84.23 -18.52 -11.29
N ARG A 669 -85.38 -18.01 -10.80
CA ARG A 669 -86.08 -18.26 -9.52
C ARG A 669 -85.48 -17.73 -8.22
#